data_AF-A0A832PVC5-F1
#
_entry.id   AF-A0A832PVC5-F1
#
_cell.length_a   1.000
_cell.length_b   1.000
_cell.length_c   1.000
_cell.angle_alpha   90.00
_cell.angle_beta   90.00
_cell.angle_gamma   90.00
#
_symmetry.space_group_name_H-M   'P 1'
#
loop_
_entity.id
_entity.type
_entity.pdbx_description
1 polymer ?
#
loop_
_entity_poly.entity_id
_entity_poly.type
_entity_poly.pdbx_seq_one_letter_code
_entity_poly.pdbx_strand_id
1 'polypeptide(L)'
;MNSKFRLLLVGLFVASIATACGGDGPGAPDFGPGEDGTEEVDGDLDSDPGDDVDAPDILDVNPQDDGQGATDEIGGEVKCQTNADCTNAPIELDPCKRKVCLKPANVCGQDWDPNCCHPFELFTEGFEDGIGKWTVDDPNPLDSVKWSVVENRRSHGKKSIYFGNPKCRTYYNGVLDSNCQPVGGDYVSGTEVRGSVTSPYFSIPPLSVLTTNFVLSLYVWLDTEPFEGSGEVQPDLLKVLILPKGGDSRSEVEIFTSASFNRTSQGNFIHLIANIGEFAGQDVALKFLFDSLDGEDNNFEGVYIDNIQVYSNCDPTCVPGSACEDDGDECTSDTCKGFLNQDTVGVCARSTVRNCLEPVCSPATVEKDCPNTDRCATVKCVQGGCDYDVLPPDQCCLVDEVFVEDFEEGSLGEWHALSYLNNQNVKWQVTSNRAATGTYALYYGNVAARNYASGHIMNFGEITTPDFKLDSRGNYFLSFKLFLSTEFDDVDTTDYQNPFGTDFLEIHVVEDAGKETEVEHPIIWSSHYVHGTTGGAFADIGVDLTEFKGKTIAIRIMFNTGDDQDNDFEGVYIDDFKVTRDTCVRRNCGGDHDCLIDGVCRKGRCADNICSVTVVGTPPDCCANVAQCDDNDKCTADYCRNHQCFHEFIEQPGCCVPTALKEINFDGDNPLAGGEVVELGTPGAGGVSTKWQVSGQRYHSGTKSLYFGNVDGTYNNGGISKGVYKTATVAIPAYGDFAASFSYWLDVEAVAGRDLFNVEVVVDGTPTKIFSKNDVIATEYKQWRQAGPFSLNAYKGKTISIHFTFDSVDDNDNDGEGVYIDDVLVKKLCP
;
A
#
# COMPACT_ATOMS: atom_id res chain seq x y z
N MET A 1 -5.98 -27.60 -58.88
CA MET A 1 -5.69 -26.46 -59.78
C MET A 1 -5.35 -25.27 -58.90
N ASN A 2 -4.14 -24.70 -59.02
CA ASN A 2 -3.86 -23.38 -59.62
C ASN A 2 -4.41 -22.24 -58.73
N SER A 3 -3.60 -21.30 -58.22
CA SER A 3 -2.41 -20.70 -58.86
C SER A 3 -1.11 -20.73 -58.03
N LYS A 4 0.01 -20.36 -58.67
CA LYS A 4 1.35 -20.11 -58.09
C LYS A 4 2.02 -18.96 -58.84
N PHE A 5 2.55 -17.95 -58.14
CA PHE A 5 3.59 -17.03 -58.64
C PHE A 5 4.50 -16.67 -57.45
N ARG A 6 5.76 -17.14 -57.43
CA ARG A 6 6.99 -16.37 -57.74
C ARG A 6 7.13 -15.09 -56.90
N LEU A 7 7.98 -15.03 -55.87
CA LEU A 7 9.46 -15.19 -55.83
C LEU A 7 10.22 -14.04 -56.51
N LEU A 8 10.88 -13.22 -55.69
CA LEU A 8 12.11 -12.51 -56.02
C LEU A 8 13.05 -12.57 -54.80
N LEU A 9 14.36 -12.71 -54.99
CA LEU A 9 15.32 -12.85 -53.88
C LEU A 9 16.71 -12.31 -54.29
N VAL A 10 17.13 -11.21 -53.67
CA VAL A 10 18.46 -10.57 -53.73
C VAL A 10 18.63 -9.77 -52.42
N GLY A 11 19.72 -9.81 -51.64
CA GLY A 11 20.88 -10.71 -51.66
C GLY A 11 22.24 -10.01 -51.83
N LEU A 12 22.97 -9.77 -50.72
CA LEU A 12 24.44 -9.67 -50.53
C LEU A 12 24.66 -9.59 -48.98
N PHE A 13 25.48 -10.43 -48.31
CA PHE A 13 26.96 -10.37 -48.10
C PHE A 13 27.46 -9.17 -47.26
N VAL A 14 28.40 -9.31 -46.30
CA VAL A 14 28.99 -10.51 -45.63
C VAL A 14 29.68 -10.12 -44.29
N ALA A 15 30.15 -11.11 -43.51
CA ALA A 15 30.60 -10.97 -42.11
C ALA A 15 32.07 -10.58 -41.84
N SER A 16 32.33 -10.09 -40.61
CA SER A 16 33.58 -10.16 -39.82
C SER A 16 33.23 -9.84 -38.34
N ILE A 17 33.49 -10.60 -37.27
CA ILE A 17 34.52 -11.58 -36.84
C ILE A 17 35.78 -10.97 -36.17
N ALA A 18 35.80 -11.08 -34.82
CA ALA A 18 36.95 -11.10 -33.90
C ALA A 18 37.84 -9.82 -33.79
N THR A 19 38.66 -9.60 -32.74
CA THR A 19 39.14 -10.48 -31.64
C THR A 19 39.40 -9.67 -30.34
N ALA A 20 39.62 -10.33 -29.20
CA ALA A 20 39.86 -9.72 -27.88
C ALA A 20 41.32 -9.85 -27.35
N CYS A 21 41.68 -8.98 -26.39
CA CYS A 21 42.74 -9.00 -25.35
C CYS A 21 42.89 -7.52 -24.88
N GLY A 22 42.98 -7.08 -23.62
CA GLY A 22 43.61 -7.64 -22.40
C GLY A 22 44.88 -6.81 -22.10
N GLY A 23 45.15 -6.26 -20.91
CA GLY A 23 44.45 -6.24 -19.61
C GLY A 23 45.15 -5.28 -18.62
N ASP A 24 44.90 -5.42 -17.31
CA ASP A 24 45.53 -4.74 -16.14
C ASP A 24 45.38 -3.18 -16.06
N GLY A 25 45.30 -2.51 -14.90
CA GLY A 25 45.22 -2.92 -13.48
C GLY A 25 45.01 -1.66 -12.57
N PRO A 26 44.51 -1.78 -11.33
CA PRO A 26 44.00 -0.63 -10.55
C PRO A 26 45.02 0.02 -9.57
N GLY A 27 44.79 1.27 -9.16
CA GLY A 27 45.52 1.91 -8.06
C GLY A 27 45.17 3.38 -7.76
N ALA A 28 44.88 3.66 -6.49
CA ALA A 28 44.81 4.97 -5.82
C ALA A 28 45.26 4.74 -4.34
N PRO A 29 45.38 5.74 -3.44
CA PRO A 29 45.23 7.20 -3.58
C PRO A 29 46.43 7.97 -2.94
N ASP A 30 46.15 9.16 -2.40
CA ASP A 30 46.89 9.93 -1.36
C ASP A 30 48.10 10.79 -1.77
N PHE A 31 48.10 12.04 -1.27
CA PHE A 31 49.21 12.76 -0.62
C PHE A 31 48.86 14.25 -0.42
N GLY A 32 48.80 14.69 0.84
CA GLY A 32 49.20 16.04 1.26
C GLY A 32 50.34 15.92 2.28
N PRO A 33 50.64 16.95 3.11
CA PRO A 33 50.31 18.39 3.02
C PRO A 33 51.61 19.25 2.98
N GLY A 34 51.52 20.58 3.12
CA GLY A 34 52.69 21.42 3.42
C GLY A 34 52.47 22.93 3.32
N GLU A 35 52.75 23.65 4.40
CA GLU A 35 52.82 25.12 4.47
C GLU A 35 54.20 25.62 3.98
N ASP A 36 54.29 26.88 3.50
CA ASP A 36 54.87 28.02 4.26
C ASP A 36 55.39 29.16 3.33
N GLY A 37 55.57 30.38 3.86
CA GLY A 37 56.62 31.31 3.39
C GLY A 37 56.31 32.50 2.46
N THR A 38 56.29 33.71 3.05
CA THR A 38 57.00 34.95 2.64
C THR A 38 56.83 35.59 1.23
N GLU A 39 56.16 36.76 1.21
CA GLU A 39 56.73 38.13 1.05
C GLU A 39 57.76 38.56 -0.04
N GLU A 40 57.55 39.79 -0.51
CA GLU A 40 58.49 40.82 -1.05
C GLU A 40 58.97 40.91 -2.55
N VAL A 41 58.44 41.94 -3.23
CA VAL A 41 59.15 43.14 -3.80
C VAL A 41 59.87 43.14 -5.19
N ASP A 42 59.51 44.19 -5.98
CA ASP A 42 60.16 44.91 -7.11
C ASP A 42 60.71 44.23 -8.39
N GLY A 43 60.64 44.97 -9.51
CA GLY A 43 61.41 44.71 -10.74
C GLY A 43 60.89 45.37 -12.04
N ASP A 44 61.21 46.65 -12.27
CA ASP A 44 60.88 47.42 -13.49
C ASP A 44 61.40 46.81 -14.82
N LEU A 45 60.82 47.19 -15.98
CA LEU A 45 61.49 48.11 -16.94
C LEU A 45 60.68 48.49 -18.20
N ASP A 46 61.00 49.66 -18.74
CA ASP A 46 60.39 50.37 -19.87
C ASP A 46 60.33 49.64 -21.23
N SER A 47 59.37 50.00 -22.09
CA SER A 47 59.66 50.85 -23.28
C SER A 47 58.44 51.19 -24.16
N ASP A 48 58.36 52.47 -24.55
CA ASP A 48 57.54 53.05 -25.63
C ASP A 48 58.47 53.30 -26.86
N PRO A 49 58.01 53.24 -28.13
CA PRO A 49 57.48 54.46 -28.78
C PRO A 49 56.40 54.28 -29.88
N GLY A 50 55.35 55.11 -29.83
CA GLY A 50 55.17 56.19 -30.82
C GLY A 50 54.21 56.05 -32.03
N ASP A 51 53.51 57.18 -32.30
CA ASP A 51 53.20 57.82 -33.60
C ASP A 51 52.31 57.09 -34.66
N ASP A 52 51.35 57.71 -35.38
CA ASP A 52 50.73 59.06 -35.36
C ASP A 52 49.25 58.90 -35.90
N VAL A 53 48.47 59.78 -36.58
CA VAL A 53 48.63 61.05 -37.32
C VAL A 53 47.32 61.87 -37.34
N ASP A 54 47.45 63.16 -37.64
CA ASP A 54 46.51 64.07 -38.35
C ASP A 54 45.15 64.49 -37.72
N ALA A 55 45.17 65.71 -37.16
CA ALA A 55 44.04 66.66 -37.13
C ALA A 55 43.90 67.39 -38.51
N PRO A 56 43.03 68.42 -38.70
CA PRO A 56 43.23 69.79 -38.16
C PRO A 56 41.90 70.54 -37.79
N ASP A 57 41.83 71.84 -37.43
CA ASP A 57 42.62 72.80 -36.61
C ASP A 57 41.96 74.21 -36.76
N ILE A 58 42.48 75.28 -36.12
CA ILE A 58 42.33 76.74 -36.47
C ILE A 58 40.94 77.39 -36.22
N LEU A 59 40.74 78.57 -35.59
CA LEU A 59 41.51 79.59 -34.81
C LEU A 59 40.48 80.34 -33.89
N ASP A 60 40.76 80.69 -32.62
CA ASP A 60 41.47 81.87 -32.07
C ASP A 60 40.84 83.28 -32.30
N VAL A 61 40.80 84.10 -31.23
CA VAL A 61 40.95 85.59 -31.12
C VAL A 61 40.42 86.10 -29.75
N ASN A 62 41.13 87.06 -29.15
CA ASN A 62 40.81 87.83 -27.93
C ASN A 62 41.55 89.21 -28.03
N PRO A 63 41.30 90.31 -27.26
CA PRO A 63 40.19 90.71 -26.36
C PRO A 63 39.58 92.13 -26.67
N GLN A 64 38.57 92.61 -25.92
CA GLN A 64 38.54 93.94 -25.22
C GLN A 64 37.17 94.40 -24.64
N ASP A 65 37.23 94.89 -23.39
CA ASP A 65 36.51 96.01 -22.71
C ASP A 65 34.97 96.18 -22.59
N ASP A 66 34.64 96.97 -21.54
CA ASP A 66 33.43 97.78 -21.26
C ASP A 66 32.03 97.16 -21.05
N GLY A 67 31.55 97.23 -19.79
CA GLY A 67 30.31 97.99 -19.52
C GLY A 67 29.05 97.28 -18.95
N GLN A 68 28.93 97.22 -17.62
CA GLN A 68 27.69 97.31 -16.81
C GLN A 68 26.42 96.49 -17.20
N GLY A 69 26.03 95.52 -16.35
CA GLY A 69 24.64 95.01 -16.31
C GLY A 69 24.46 93.76 -15.43
N ALA A 70 23.37 93.71 -14.66
CA ALA A 70 22.92 92.51 -13.92
C ALA A 70 22.34 91.45 -14.89
N THR A 71 22.15 90.16 -14.56
CA THR A 71 21.74 89.54 -13.27
C THR A 71 22.44 88.20 -12.98
N ASP A 72 22.09 87.58 -11.85
CA ASP A 72 22.66 86.34 -11.32
C ASP A 72 22.45 85.09 -12.19
N GLU A 73 23.51 84.29 -12.34
CA GLU A 73 23.45 82.81 -12.42
C GLU A 73 24.86 82.23 -12.12
N ILE A 74 25.02 81.49 -11.01
CA ILE A 74 26.30 80.84 -10.63
C ILE A 74 26.04 79.43 -10.10
N GLY A 75 25.83 78.48 -11.02
CA GLY A 75 25.80 77.04 -10.74
C GLY A 75 27.21 76.41 -10.76
N GLY A 76 28.06 76.75 -9.79
CA GLY A 76 29.42 76.21 -9.68
C GLY A 76 29.52 74.99 -8.76
N GLU A 77 30.27 73.95 -9.17
CA GLU A 77 30.56 72.79 -8.31
C GLU A 77 31.27 73.22 -7.01
N VAL A 78 30.63 73.02 -5.87
CA VAL A 78 31.26 73.25 -4.56
C VAL A 78 32.23 72.09 -4.27
N LYS A 79 33.54 72.36 -4.25
CA LYS A 79 34.56 71.37 -3.89
C LYS A 79 34.66 71.18 -2.36
N CYS A 80 35.05 69.99 -1.93
CA CYS A 80 35.06 69.57 -0.53
C CYS A 80 36.18 68.57 -0.20
N GLN A 81 36.49 68.45 1.08
CA GLN A 81 37.29 67.35 1.63
C GLN A 81 36.48 66.48 2.61
N THR A 82 35.48 67.05 3.28
CA THR A 82 34.62 66.40 4.28
C THR A 82 33.14 66.76 4.07
N ASN A 83 32.22 65.99 4.65
CA ASN A 83 30.78 66.28 4.56
C ASN A 83 30.40 67.64 5.20
N ALA A 84 31.17 68.12 6.19
CA ALA A 84 30.92 69.39 6.86
C ALA A 84 31.04 70.60 5.91
N ASP A 85 31.96 70.53 4.94
CA ASP A 85 32.18 71.56 3.92
C ASP A 85 30.92 71.79 3.08
N CYS A 86 30.09 70.75 2.93
CA CYS A 86 28.90 70.74 2.10
C CYS A 86 27.64 71.25 2.78
N THR A 87 27.66 71.54 4.08
CA THR A 87 26.50 72.04 4.85
C THR A 87 25.82 73.23 4.16
N ASN A 88 26.63 74.19 3.72
CA ASN A 88 26.17 75.44 3.09
C ASN A 88 26.18 75.41 1.56
N ALA A 89 26.45 74.26 0.93
CA ALA A 89 26.39 74.16 -0.53
C ALA A 89 24.94 74.39 -1.02
N PRO A 90 24.72 75.10 -2.15
CA PRO A 90 23.39 75.40 -2.70
C PRO A 90 22.81 74.18 -3.44
N ILE A 91 22.70 73.08 -2.71
CA ILE A 91 22.18 71.78 -3.14
C ILE A 91 20.81 71.62 -2.50
N GLU A 92 19.79 71.44 -3.33
CA GLU A 92 18.47 70.95 -2.92
C GLU A 92 18.58 69.45 -2.59
N LEU A 93 17.84 68.98 -1.58
CA LEU A 93 17.94 67.61 -1.08
C LEU A 93 16.65 66.86 -1.38
N ASP A 94 16.77 65.67 -1.98
CA ASP A 94 15.63 64.75 -2.08
C ASP A 94 15.26 64.20 -0.68
N PRO A 95 14.05 63.65 -0.48
CA PRO A 95 13.67 63.04 0.79
C PRO A 95 14.66 61.95 1.25
N CYS A 96 14.93 61.93 2.55
CA CYS A 96 15.99 61.12 3.18
C CYS A 96 17.41 61.26 2.60
N LYS A 97 17.73 62.39 1.94
CA LYS A 97 19.11 62.74 1.59
C LYS A 97 19.71 63.75 2.58
N ARG A 98 21.04 63.68 2.69
CA ARG A 98 21.89 64.63 3.41
C ARG A 98 23.04 65.07 2.51
N LYS A 99 23.56 66.28 2.73
CA LYS A 99 24.71 66.80 1.96
C LYS A 99 25.99 66.08 2.38
N VAL A 100 26.73 65.57 1.41
CA VAL A 100 28.00 64.84 1.63
C VAL A 100 29.07 65.26 0.63
N CYS A 101 30.32 64.94 0.94
CA CYS A 101 31.43 65.11 0.03
C CYS A 101 31.65 63.82 -0.78
N LEU A 102 31.18 63.80 -2.03
CA LEU A 102 31.28 62.62 -2.90
C LEU A 102 32.74 62.33 -3.25
N LYS A 103 33.19 61.11 -2.94
CA LYS A 103 34.52 60.60 -3.29
C LYS A 103 34.43 59.66 -4.49
N PRO A 104 35.44 59.60 -5.38
CA PRO A 104 36.70 60.35 -5.35
C PRO A 104 36.60 61.79 -5.90
N ALA A 105 35.45 62.22 -6.42
CA ALA A 105 35.28 63.49 -7.14
C ALA A 105 35.57 64.77 -6.32
N ASN A 106 35.52 64.69 -4.98
CA ASN A 106 35.73 65.81 -4.05
C ASN A 106 34.79 66.99 -4.33
N VAL A 107 33.55 66.68 -4.70
CA VAL A 107 32.44 67.64 -4.91
C VAL A 107 31.35 67.40 -3.87
N CYS A 108 30.71 68.46 -3.44
CA CYS A 108 29.51 68.36 -2.64
C CYS A 108 28.37 67.81 -3.50
N GLY A 109 27.72 66.78 -2.98
CA GLY A 109 26.51 66.21 -3.53
C GLY A 109 25.59 65.79 -2.40
N GLN A 110 24.74 64.82 -2.68
CA GLN A 110 23.80 64.26 -1.72
C GLN A 110 23.88 62.73 -1.70
N ASP A 111 23.66 62.16 -0.53
CA ASP A 111 23.65 60.73 -0.23
C ASP A 111 22.60 60.45 0.85
N TRP A 112 22.23 59.20 1.05
CA TRP A 112 21.22 58.79 2.02
C TRP A 112 21.61 59.17 3.46
N ASP A 113 20.64 59.63 4.25
CA ASP A 113 20.74 59.65 5.71
C ASP A 113 20.15 58.35 6.27
N PRO A 114 20.96 57.40 6.77
CA PRO A 114 20.47 56.10 7.22
C PRO A 114 19.56 56.17 8.45
N ASN A 115 19.50 57.31 9.16
CA ASN A 115 18.59 57.51 10.29
C ASN A 115 17.24 58.12 9.88
N CYS A 116 17.07 58.49 8.61
CA CYS A 116 15.81 58.97 8.10
C CYS A 116 14.86 57.79 7.82
N CYS A 117 13.56 58.04 7.94
CA CYS A 117 12.55 57.26 7.24
C CYS A 117 11.63 58.19 6.46
N HIS A 118 11.25 57.76 5.27
CA HIS A 118 10.23 58.36 4.42
C HIS A 118 9.58 57.23 3.62
N PRO A 119 8.26 57.27 3.35
CA PRO A 119 7.63 56.32 2.43
C PRO A 119 8.11 56.54 0.99
N PHE A 120 8.49 55.47 0.31
CA PHE A 120 8.94 55.50 -1.09
C PHE A 120 8.29 54.35 -1.85
N GLU A 121 7.82 54.61 -3.07
CA GLU A 121 7.64 53.54 -4.06
C GLU A 121 9.00 53.30 -4.73
N LEU A 122 9.46 52.05 -4.76
CA LEU A 122 10.76 51.63 -5.28
C LEU A 122 10.63 50.84 -6.60
N PHE A 123 9.55 50.06 -6.71
CA PHE A 123 9.19 49.30 -7.90
C PHE A 123 7.67 49.11 -7.93
N THR A 124 7.04 49.25 -9.09
CA THR A 124 5.62 48.93 -9.30
C THR A 124 5.43 48.26 -10.67
N GLU A 125 4.58 47.24 -10.73
CA GLU A 125 4.24 46.53 -11.98
C GLU A 125 2.81 45.96 -11.92
N GLY A 126 2.08 46.12 -13.02
CA GLY A 126 0.74 45.55 -13.22
C GLY A 126 0.51 45.03 -14.65
N PHE A 127 1.57 44.97 -15.47
CA PHE A 127 1.57 44.40 -16.82
C PHE A 127 0.57 45.01 -17.81
N GLU A 128 -0.03 46.18 -17.51
CA GLU A 128 -0.96 46.90 -18.38
C GLU A 128 -0.34 47.23 -19.76
N ASP A 129 0.95 47.57 -19.80
CA ASP A 129 1.73 47.81 -21.02
C ASP A 129 2.38 46.52 -21.59
N GLY A 130 2.09 45.36 -21.03
CA GLY A 130 2.69 44.07 -21.38
C GLY A 130 3.90 43.71 -20.53
N ILE A 131 4.70 42.73 -20.98
CA ILE A 131 5.83 42.17 -20.21
C ILE A 131 7.07 43.08 -20.16
N GLY A 132 7.06 44.21 -20.89
CA GLY A 132 8.01 45.31 -20.76
C GLY A 132 9.49 44.90 -20.88
N LYS A 133 10.20 44.95 -19.75
CA LYS A 133 11.63 44.61 -19.63
C LYS A 133 11.89 43.37 -18.76
N TRP A 134 10.85 42.62 -18.40
CA TRP A 134 11.02 41.37 -17.66
C TRP A 134 11.67 40.30 -18.55
N THR A 135 12.55 39.49 -17.96
CA THR A 135 13.19 38.37 -18.63
C THR A 135 12.42 37.09 -18.31
N VAL A 136 11.84 36.45 -19.32
CA VAL A 136 11.28 35.09 -19.20
C VAL A 136 12.38 34.08 -19.49
N ASP A 137 12.47 33.08 -18.62
CA ASP A 137 13.29 31.88 -18.78
C ASP A 137 12.35 30.67 -18.87
N ASP A 138 12.46 29.94 -19.97
CA ASP A 138 11.56 28.89 -20.43
C ASP A 138 12.43 27.76 -21.01
N PRO A 139 12.62 26.65 -20.28
CA PRO A 139 13.45 25.53 -20.72
C PRO A 139 12.88 24.77 -21.92
N ASN A 140 11.56 24.82 -22.14
CA ASN A 140 10.83 24.03 -23.13
C ASN A 140 10.02 24.91 -24.12
N PRO A 141 10.64 25.94 -24.77
CA PRO A 141 9.93 27.03 -25.46
C PRO A 141 9.25 26.64 -26.80
N LEU A 142 9.08 25.34 -27.04
CA LEU A 142 8.34 24.75 -28.14
C LEU A 142 6.98 24.16 -27.70
N ASP A 143 6.72 24.07 -26.39
CA ASP A 143 5.41 23.66 -25.88
C ASP A 143 4.41 24.83 -25.85
N SER A 144 3.29 24.68 -25.13
CA SER A 144 2.22 25.68 -25.09
C SER A 144 2.13 26.51 -23.81
N VAL A 145 3.00 26.28 -22.83
CA VAL A 145 2.87 26.65 -21.41
C VAL A 145 4.02 27.57 -20.98
N LYS A 146 3.71 28.83 -20.63
CA LYS A 146 4.75 29.81 -20.31
C LYS A 146 4.23 31.04 -19.57
N TRP A 147 5.16 31.82 -19.02
CA TRP A 147 4.91 33.18 -18.55
C TRP A 147 4.49 34.09 -19.72
N SER A 148 3.27 34.61 -19.66
CA SER A 148 2.67 35.47 -20.67
C SER A 148 1.71 36.48 -20.03
N VAL A 149 1.56 37.68 -20.62
CA VAL A 149 0.63 38.69 -20.11
C VAL A 149 -0.74 38.51 -20.78
N VAL A 150 -1.79 38.43 -19.98
CA VAL A 150 -3.14 38.03 -20.41
C VAL A 150 -4.24 38.87 -19.74
N GLU A 151 -5.44 38.85 -20.33
CA GLU A 151 -6.65 39.51 -19.81
C GLU A 151 -7.61 38.48 -19.14
N ASN A 152 -7.12 37.27 -18.83
CA ASN A 152 -7.95 36.13 -18.40
C ASN A 152 -8.45 36.23 -16.94
N ARG A 153 -7.56 36.67 -16.04
CA ARG A 153 -7.77 37.02 -14.62
C ARG A 153 -6.83 38.20 -14.32
N ARG A 154 -7.18 39.07 -13.36
CA ARG A 154 -6.40 40.23 -12.91
C ARG A 154 -6.97 40.75 -11.61
N SER A 155 -6.12 41.13 -10.66
CA SER A 155 -6.54 41.70 -9.37
C SER A 155 -6.95 43.17 -9.49
N HIS A 156 -6.24 43.92 -10.34
CA HIS A 156 -6.41 45.33 -10.64
C HIS A 156 -6.33 45.53 -12.17
N GLY A 157 -6.56 46.75 -12.67
CA GLY A 157 -6.38 47.07 -14.10
C GLY A 157 -7.21 46.20 -15.05
N LYS A 158 -6.54 45.61 -16.06
CA LYS A 158 -7.12 44.75 -17.11
C LYS A 158 -6.31 43.47 -17.34
N LYS A 159 -5.01 43.49 -17.04
CA LYS A 159 -4.06 42.42 -17.32
C LYS A 159 -3.40 41.89 -16.05
N SER A 160 -2.75 40.75 -16.19
CA SER A 160 -1.81 40.20 -15.22
C SER A 160 -0.77 39.37 -15.98
N ILE A 161 0.30 38.93 -15.30
CA ILE A 161 1.19 37.90 -15.85
C ILE A 161 0.72 36.52 -15.39
N TYR A 162 0.76 35.54 -16.30
CA TYR A 162 0.17 34.22 -16.16
C TYR A 162 1.16 33.15 -16.60
N PHE A 163 1.32 32.08 -15.82
CA PHE A 163 2.02 30.86 -16.21
C PHE A 163 1.01 29.77 -16.62
N GLY A 164 1.06 29.39 -17.88
CA GLY A 164 0.18 28.37 -18.46
C GLY A 164 -0.01 28.58 -19.98
N ASN A 165 -0.95 27.85 -20.56
CA ASN A 165 -1.38 27.97 -21.94
C ASN A 165 -2.47 29.07 -22.04
N PRO A 166 -2.17 30.27 -22.59
CA PRO A 166 -3.07 31.42 -22.53
C PRO A 166 -4.37 31.24 -23.35
N LYS A 167 -4.41 30.27 -24.28
CA LYS A 167 -5.61 29.90 -25.04
C LYS A 167 -6.49 28.92 -24.24
N CYS A 168 -5.88 27.89 -23.67
CA CYS A 168 -6.60 26.77 -23.05
C CYS A 168 -6.80 26.90 -21.53
N ARG A 169 -6.15 27.87 -20.87
CA ARG A 169 -6.25 28.09 -19.42
C ARG A 169 -5.88 26.84 -18.62
N THR A 170 -4.70 26.30 -18.90
CA THR A 170 -4.09 25.22 -18.13
C THR A 170 -2.57 25.21 -18.31
N TYR A 171 -1.81 24.72 -17.33
CA TYR A 171 -0.37 24.43 -17.49
C TYR A 171 -0.08 22.99 -18.01
N TYR A 172 -1.11 22.25 -18.41
CA TYR A 172 -0.95 21.02 -19.18
C TYR A 172 -0.33 21.31 -20.56
N ASN A 173 0.87 20.77 -20.81
CA ASN A 173 1.59 20.98 -22.07
C ASN A 173 1.38 19.88 -23.13
N GLY A 174 0.65 18.81 -22.78
CA GLY A 174 0.35 17.69 -23.68
C GLY A 174 -0.67 18.00 -24.77
N VAL A 175 -1.18 16.94 -25.42
CA VAL A 175 -2.07 17.07 -26.58
C VAL A 175 -3.49 17.46 -26.17
N LEU A 176 -3.85 18.72 -26.35
CA LEU A 176 -5.20 19.25 -26.10
C LEU A 176 -6.09 19.27 -27.35
N ASP A 177 -7.37 18.96 -27.18
CA ASP A 177 -8.38 18.95 -28.24
C ASP A 177 -8.92 20.37 -28.61
N SER A 178 -9.96 20.43 -29.45
CA SER A 178 -10.64 21.68 -29.81
C SER A 178 -11.34 22.39 -28.64
N ASN A 179 -11.72 21.65 -27.59
CA ASN A 179 -12.38 22.13 -26.39
C ASN A 179 -11.39 22.37 -25.23
N CYS A 180 -10.09 22.19 -25.46
CA CYS A 180 -9.03 22.24 -24.46
C CYS A 180 -9.18 21.14 -23.38
N GLN A 181 -9.38 19.90 -23.82
CA GLN A 181 -9.33 18.69 -22.97
C GLN A 181 -8.19 17.75 -23.44
N PRO A 182 -7.48 17.06 -22.53
CA PRO A 182 -6.41 16.13 -22.89
C PRO A 182 -6.87 14.95 -23.75
N VAL A 183 -6.14 14.68 -24.84
CA VAL A 183 -6.47 13.65 -25.83
C VAL A 183 -5.89 12.30 -25.37
N GLY A 184 -6.74 11.52 -24.70
CA GLY A 184 -6.40 10.20 -24.16
C GLY A 184 -6.49 10.10 -22.64
N GLY A 185 -6.75 11.23 -21.96
CA GLY A 185 -6.60 11.35 -20.52
C GLY A 185 -5.28 12.03 -20.15
N ASP A 186 -5.25 12.60 -18.97
CA ASP A 186 -4.31 13.67 -18.62
C ASP A 186 -2.88 13.12 -18.51
N TYR A 187 -2.68 12.02 -17.79
CA TYR A 187 -1.40 11.30 -17.65
C TYR A 187 -0.77 10.80 -18.98
N VAL A 188 -1.52 10.74 -20.09
CA VAL A 188 -1.08 10.04 -21.32
C VAL A 188 -0.13 10.87 -22.20
N SER A 189 -0.04 12.20 -22.01
CA SER A 189 0.83 13.05 -22.86
C SER A 189 1.44 14.30 -22.21
N GLY A 190 1.31 14.48 -20.89
CA GLY A 190 1.95 15.58 -20.15
C GLY A 190 3.43 15.34 -19.88
N THR A 191 4.17 16.40 -19.54
CA THR A 191 5.53 16.34 -18.96
C THR A 191 5.69 17.37 -17.86
N GLU A 192 6.83 17.33 -17.14
CA GLU A 192 7.32 18.45 -16.32
C GLU A 192 7.17 19.77 -17.08
N VAL A 193 6.54 20.76 -16.43
CA VAL A 193 6.47 22.14 -16.88
C VAL A 193 7.10 23.07 -15.85
N ARG A 194 7.97 23.95 -16.34
CA ARG A 194 8.83 24.78 -15.52
C ARG A 194 9.11 26.08 -16.24
N GLY A 195 9.13 27.19 -15.52
CA GLY A 195 9.55 28.46 -16.09
C GLY A 195 9.61 29.58 -15.08
N SER A 196 10.44 30.58 -15.34
CA SER A 196 10.56 31.75 -14.47
C SER A 196 10.46 33.07 -15.21
N VAL A 197 10.11 34.13 -14.50
CA VAL A 197 10.08 35.49 -15.01
C VAL A 197 10.68 36.45 -14.00
N THR A 198 11.67 37.22 -14.45
CA THR A 198 12.58 38.03 -13.61
C THR A 198 12.47 39.52 -13.96
N SER A 199 12.37 40.38 -12.94
CA SER A 199 12.22 41.82 -13.11
C SER A 199 13.51 42.50 -13.59
N PRO A 200 13.42 43.73 -14.09
CA PRO A 200 14.57 44.63 -14.08
C PRO A 200 15.11 44.82 -12.67
N TYR A 201 16.41 45.08 -12.55
CA TYR A 201 17.03 45.45 -11.28
C TYR A 201 16.58 46.84 -10.81
N PHE A 202 16.23 46.97 -9.53
CA PHE A 202 15.94 48.21 -8.82
C PHE A 202 16.75 48.30 -7.51
N SER A 203 16.98 49.51 -7.02
CA SER A 203 17.80 49.76 -5.82
C SER A 203 16.94 49.87 -4.56
N ILE A 204 17.24 49.11 -3.51
CA ILE A 204 16.65 49.31 -2.19
C ILE A 204 17.52 50.31 -1.40
N PRO A 205 16.98 51.43 -0.90
CA PRO A 205 17.75 52.42 -0.15
C PRO A 205 18.49 51.85 1.08
N PRO A 206 19.74 52.29 1.37
CA PRO A 206 20.50 51.94 2.57
C PRO A 206 19.99 52.72 3.81
N LEU A 207 18.70 52.59 4.12
CA LEU A 207 18.08 53.15 5.32
C LEU A 207 18.07 52.13 6.45
N SER A 208 18.03 52.60 7.70
CA SER A 208 18.01 51.72 8.87
C SER A 208 16.71 50.92 8.94
N VAL A 209 16.85 49.58 8.91
CA VAL A 209 15.75 48.62 9.14
C VAL A 209 15.17 48.67 10.56
N LEU A 210 15.77 49.46 11.47
CA LEU A 210 15.21 49.74 12.80
C LEU A 210 14.17 50.88 12.78
N THR A 211 14.08 51.63 11.68
CA THR A 211 13.20 52.80 11.53
C THR A 211 12.44 52.85 10.20
N THR A 212 12.76 51.95 9.26
CA THR A 212 12.15 51.85 7.92
C THR A 212 11.87 50.39 7.62
N ASN A 213 10.63 50.03 7.31
CA ASN A 213 10.31 48.72 6.73
C ASN A 213 10.41 48.81 5.21
N PHE A 214 10.89 47.75 4.56
CA PHE A 214 10.82 47.60 3.11
C PHE A 214 9.89 46.42 2.79
N VAL A 215 8.80 46.69 2.09
CA VAL A 215 7.70 45.75 1.86
C VAL A 215 7.64 45.39 0.39
N LEU A 216 7.73 44.10 0.10
CA LEU A 216 7.20 43.51 -1.13
C LEU A 216 5.71 43.22 -0.92
N SER A 217 4.88 43.63 -1.86
CA SER A 217 3.45 43.35 -1.96
C SER A 217 3.16 42.83 -3.38
N LEU A 218 2.27 41.83 -3.49
CA LEU A 218 1.73 41.35 -4.76
C LEU A 218 0.42 40.60 -4.53
N TYR A 219 -0.39 40.52 -5.59
CA TYR A 219 -1.60 39.70 -5.61
C TYR A 219 -1.33 38.46 -6.46
N VAL A 220 -1.61 37.28 -5.91
CA VAL A 220 -1.48 36.00 -6.60
C VAL A 220 -2.84 35.33 -6.72
N TRP A 221 -3.12 34.70 -7.84
CA TRP A 221 -4.20 33.73 -8.00
C TRP A 221 -3.56 32.43 -8.49
N LEU A 222 -3.98 31.28 -7.96
CA LEU A 222 -3.49 30.00 -8.43
C LEU A 222 -4.51 28.88 -8.22
N ASP A 223 -4.52 28.00 -9.21
CA ASP A 223 -5.28 26.76 -9.27
C ASP A 223 -4.32 25.71 -9.84
N THR A 224 -3.89 24.79 -8.98
CA THR A 224 -2.92 23.74 -9.25
C THR A 224 -3.37 22.45 -8.55
N GLU A 225 -2.62 21.35 -8.66
CA GLU A 225 -3.08 20.06 -8.16
C GLU A 225 -3.34 20.04 -6.62
N PRO A 226 -4.33 19.25 -6.15
CA PRO A 226 -4.51 18.95 -4.72
C PRO A 226 -3.50 17.90 -4.23
N PHE A 227 -2.53 18.32 -3.42
CA PHE A 227 -1.55 17.42 -2.81
C PHE A 227 -2.09 16.76 -1.53
N GLU A 228 -2.42 15.46 -1.58
CA GLU A 228 -2.73 14.65 -0.40
C GLU A 228 -1.51 13.90 0.19
N GLY A 229 -0.32 14.11 -0.39
CA GLY A 229 0.91 13.40 -0.01
C GLY A 229 1.52 13.78 1.35
N SER A 230 2.57 13.05 1.75
CA SER A 230 3.35 13.32 2.97
C SER A 230 4.88 13.38 2.74
N GLY A 231 5.32 13.53 1.48
CA GLY A 231 6.74 13.57 1.09
C GLY A 231 7.42 14.94 1.26
N GLU A 232 8.76 14.92 1.25
CA GLU A 232 9.60 16.13 1.24
C GLU A 232 9.59 16.86 -0.11
N VAL A 233 9.40 16.10 -1.20
CA VAL A 233 9.19 16.66 -2.54
C VAL A 233 7.72 17.03 -2.69
N GLN A 234 7.46 18.28 -3.07
CA GLN A 234 6.13 18.82 -3.31
C GLN A 234 6.08 19.39 -4.74
N PRO A 235 5.31 18.77 -5.65
CA PRO A 235 5.02 19.33 -6.96
C PRO A 235 4.13 20.59 -6.89
N ASP A 236 3.96 21.26 -8.03
CA ASP A 236 3.23 22.51 -8.23
C ASP A 236 3.62 23.69 -7.30
N LEU A 237 4.91 24.03 -7.29
CA LEU A 237 5.44 25.13 -6.47
C LEU A 237 5.68 26.42 -7.25
N LEU A 238 4.85 27.44 -6.98
CA LEU A 238 5.24 28.83 -7.17
C LEU A 238 6.26 29.21 -6.08
N LYS A 239 7.40 29.75 -6.49
CA LYS A 239 8.44 30.32 -5.62
C LYS A 239 8.65 31.79 -5.95
N VAL A 240 8.76 32.63 -4.91
CA VAL A 240 9.07 34.06 -5.04
C VAL A 240 10.46 34.32 -4.49
N LEU A 241 11.36 34.77 -5.36
CA LEU A 241 12.80 34.84 -5.15
C LEU A 241 13.31 36.28 -5.30
N ILE A 242 14.31 36.65 -4.52
CA ILE A 242 15.09 37.89 -4.71
C ILE A 242 16.49 37.55 -5.21
N LEU A 243 16.94 38.27 -6.24
CA LEU A 243 18.24 38.14 -6.89
C LEU A 243 19.08 39.40 -6.64
N PRO A 244 20.07 39.38 -5.73
CA PRO A 244 21.03 40.47 -5.56
C PRO A 244 21.96 40.63 -6.77
N LYS A 245 22.21 41.87 -7.17
CA LYS A 245 23.01 42.20 -8.35
C LYS A 245 24.50 41.96 -8.11
N GLY A 246 25.10 41.10 -8.93
CA GLY A 246 26.52 40.75 -8.81
C GLY A 246 26.81 39.62 -7.82
N GLY A 247 25.79 38.94 -7.30
CA GLY A 247 25.95 37.62 -6.72
C GLY A 247 26.23 36.55 -7.78
N ASP A 248 26.81 35.43 -7.34
CA ASP A 248 26.91 34.19 -8.12
C ASP A 248 25.50 33.61 -8.32
N SER A 249 25.24 32.76 -9.33
CA SER A 249 23.89 32.20 -9.61
C SER A 249 23.31 31.28 -8.51
N ARG A 250 23.97 31.17 -7.36
CA ARG A 250 23.51 30.53 -6.13
C ARG A 250 23.09 31.53 -5.04
N SER A 251 22.95 32.82 -5.37
CA SER A 251 22.48 33.87 -4.46
C SER A 251 21.00 34.22 -4.61
N GLU A 252 20.18 33.34 -5.20
CA GLU A 252 18.72 33.51 -5.21
C GLU A 252 18.18 33.23 -3.80
N VAL A 253 17.49 34.18 -3.19
CA VAL A 253 16.92 34.06 -1.84
C VAL A 253 15.42 33.83 -1.93
N GLU A 254 14.93 32.71 -1.42
CA GLU A 254 13.51 32.37 -1.37
C GLU A 254 12.80 33.19 -0.28
N ILE A 255 11.79 33.96 -0.69
CA ILE A 255 11.02 34.84 0.20
C ILE A 255 9.74 34.14 0.68
N PHE A 256 9.09 33.39 -0.20
CA PHE A 256 8.02 32.44 0.15
C PHE A 256 7.73 31.48 -1.02
N THR A 257 6.95 30.43 -0.74
CA THR A 257 6.44 29.46 -1.73
C THR A 257 4.93 29.25 -1.58
N SER A 258 4.27 28.66 -2.59
CA SER A 258 2.84 28.34 -2.55
C SER A 258 2.45 27.30 -1.49
N ALA A 259 3.40 26.53 -0.97
CA ALA A 259 3.17 25.66 0.18
C ALA A 259 2.72 26.44 1.43
N SER A 260 3.12 27.71 1.59
CA SER A 260 2.69 28.58 2.70
C SER A 260 1.19 28.91 2.74
N PHE A 261 0.47 28.63 1.65
CA PHE A 261 -0.99 28.79 1.53
C PHE A 261 -1.63 27.59 0.82
N ASN A 262 -1.12 26.37 1.06
CA ASN A 262 -1.69 25.10 0.57
C ASN A 262 -1.84 24.98 -0.96
N ARG A 263 -0.99 25.65 -1.75
CA ARG A 263 -0.98 25.58 -3.23
C ARG A 263 -2.28 25.97 -3.95
N THR A 264 -3.24 26.60 -3.27
CA THR A 264 -4.45 27.13 -3.92
C THR A 264 -4.79 28.52 -3.39
N SER A 265 -5.27 29.41 -4.26
CA SER A 265 -5.91 30.66 -3.83
C SER A 265 -7.43 30.54 -3.69
N GLN A 266 -7.97 29.32 -3.78
CA GLN A 266 -9.39 29.01 -3.71
C GLN A 266 -10.22 29.90 -4.66
N GLY A 267 -9.77 30.05 -5.90
CA GLY A 267 -10.44 30.88 -6.92
C GLY A 267 -10.47 32.40 -6.67
N ASN A 268 -9.93 32.89 -5.55
CA ASN A 268 -9.80 34.32 -5.24
C ASN A 268 -8.37 34.82 -5.50
N PHE A 269 -8.13 36.13 -5.67
CA PHE A 269 -6.76 36.66 -5.54
C PHE A 269 -6.40 36.80 -4.05
N ILE A 270 -5.22 36.31 -3.66
CA ILE A 270 -4.65 36.44 -2.32
C ILE A 270 -3.58 37.54 -2.31
N HIS A 271 -3.75 38.55 -1.46
CA HIS A 271 -2.71 39.55 -1.20
C HIS A 271 -1.59 38.92 -0.38
N LEU A 272 -0.38 38.92 -0.92
CA LEU A 272 0.82 38.38 -0.30
C LEU A 272 1.81 39.52 -0.03
N ILE A 273 2.45 39.51 1.14
CA ILE A 273 3.44 40.52 1.52
C ILE A 273 4.65 39.89 2.23
N ALA A 274 5.81 40.52 2.09
CA ALA A 274 7.05 40.13 2.76
C ALA A 274 7.90 41.35 3.12
N ASN A 275 8.68 41.25 4.20
CA ASN A 275 9.64 42.28 4.61
C ASN A 275 11.00 41.97 4.00
N ILE A 276 11.47 42.81 3.08
CA ILE A 276 12.70 42.61 2.30
C ILE A 276 13.86 43.50 2.78
N GLY A 277 13.78 44.01 4.01
CA GLY A 277 14.75 44.96 4.56
C GLY A 277 16.19 44.45 4.68
N GLU A 278 16.42 43.13 4.66
CA GLU A 278 17.77 42.56 4.62
C GLU A 278 18.58 42.96 3.37
N PHE A 279 17.88 43.35 2.29
CA PHE A 279 18.46 43.83 1.05
C PHE A 279 18.70 45.36 1.02
N ALA A 280 18.54 46.06 2.15
CA ALA A 280 18.76 47.51 2.23
C ALA A 280 20.19 47.91 1.79
N GLY A 281 20.27 48.80 0.79
CA GLY A 281 21.52 49.23 0.17
C GLY A 281 21.98 48.39 -1.03
N GLN A 282 21.18 47.39 -1.45
CA GLN A 282 21.51 46.52 -2.59
C GLN A 282 20.64 46.86 -3.82
N ASP A 283 21.20 46.63 -5.01
CA ASP A 283 20.40 46.47 -6.23
C ASP A 283 19.88 45.02 -6.28
N VAL A 284 18.57 44.84 -6.49
CA VAL A 284 17.93 43.52 -6.54
C VAL A 284 16.94 43.40 -7.71
N ALA A 285 16.61 42.18 -8.10
CA ALA A 285 15.49 41.85 -8.97
C ALA A 285 14.56 40.83 -8.29
N LEU A 286 13.26 40.87 -8.62
CA LEU A 286 12.27 39.86 -8.24
C LEU A 286 12.25 38.76 -9.30
N LYS A 287 12.18 37.49 -8.89
CA LYS A 287 11.99 36.35 -9.79
C LYS A 287 10.82 35.50 -9.30
N PHE A 288 9.87 35.24 -10.18
CA PHE A 288 8.81 34.26 -9.96
C PHE A 288 9.17 32.99 -10.72
N LEU A 289 9.18 31.84 -10.06
CA LEU A 289 9.46 30.53 -10.64
C LEU A 289 8.26 29.62 -10.39
N PHE A 290 7.76 28.97 -11.43
CA PHE A 290 6.85 27.83 -11.30
C PHE A 290 7.54 26.55 -11.79
N ASP A 291 7.25 25.43 -11.14
CA ASP A 291 7.94 24.16 -11.27
C ASP A 291 6.94 23.05 -10.86
N SER A 292 6.40 22.28 -11.82
CA SER A 292 5.49 21.17 -11.52
C SER A 292 6.22 19.92 -11.03
N LEU A 293 7.53 19.81 -11.31
CA LEU A 293 8.39 18.64 -11.06
C LEU A 293 8.06 17.38 -11.87
N ASP A 294 6.80 17.14 -12.24
CA ASP A 294 6.40 16.03 -13.10
C ASP A 294 5.23 16.39 -14.06
N GLY A 295 4.75 15.38 -14.78
CA GLY A 295 3.77 15.50 -15.87
C GLY A 295 2.36 15.02 -15.52
N GLU A 296 2.14 14.57 -14.29
CA GLU A 296 0.85 14.01 -13.83
C GLU A 296 -0.10 15.16 -13.46
N ASP A 297 -1.42 14.93 -13.59
CA ASP A 297 -2.51 15.84 -13.21
C ASP A 297 -2.44 17.36 -13.56
N ASN A 298 -1.48 17.85 -14.37
CA ASN A 298 -1.23 19.26 -14.71
C ASN A 298 -2.40 20.06 -15.38
N ASN A 299 -3.62 19.53 -15.45
CA ASN A 299 -4.79 20.07 -16.14
C ASN A 299 -5.59 21.14 -15.34
N PHE A 300 -4.95 21.81 -14.39
CA PHE A 300 -5.51 22.94 -13.61
C PHE A 300 -5.13 24.28 -14.25
N GLU A 301 -5.77 25.41 -13.87
CA GLU A 301 -5.62 26.66 -14.63
C GLU A 301 -4.22 27.29 -14.58
N GLY A 302 -3.48 27.11 -13.47
CA GLY A 302 -2.11 27.64 -13.28
C GLY A 302 -2.06 28.93 -12.46
N VAL A 303 -0.99 29.70 -12.62
CA VAL A 303 -0.63 30.82 -11.73
C VAL A 303 -0.78 32.17 -12.42
N TYR A 304 -1.42 33.14 -11.76
CA TYR A 304 -1.44 34.55 -12.14
C TYR A 304 -0.82 35.43 -11.05
N ILE A 305 -0.08 36.46 -11.45
CA ILE A 305 0.54 37.45 -10.56
C ILE A 305 0.24 38.87 -11.07
N ASP A 306 -0.13 39.78 -10.16
CA ASP A 306 -0.58 41.12 -10.48
C ASP A 306 -0.34 42.13 -9.32
N ASN A 307 -0.41 43.42 -9.64
CA ASN A 307 -0.21 44.58 -8.75
C ASN A 307 0.98 44.38 -7.80
N ILE A 308 2.15 44.14 -8.38
CA ILE A 308 3.41 43.99 -7.67
C ILE A 308 3.88 45.38 -7.25
N GLN A 309 4.15 45.56 -5.97
CA GLN A 309 4.64 46.81 -5.40
C GLN A 309 5.80 46.52 -4.46
N VAL A 310 6.89 47.29 -4.57
CA VAL A 310 7.95 47.34 -3.57
C VAL A 310 8.03 48.76 -3.04
N TYR A 311 7.81 48.92 -1.74
CA TYR A 311 7.74 50.23 -1.11
C TYR A 311 8.37 50.26 0.28
N SER A 312 8.67 51.45 0.80
CA SER A 312 9.04 51.64 2.20
C SER A 312 7.93 52.30 3.01
N ASN A 313 7.91 52.06 4.32
CA ASN A 313 7.05 52.78 5.26
C ASN A 313 7.78 53.05 6.59
N CYS A 314 7.20 53.97 7.36
CA CYS A 314 7.73 54.45 8.64
C CYS A 314 6.84 54.11 9.84
N ASP A 315 5.78 53.34 9.59
CA ASP A 315 4.83 52.96 10.62
C ASP A 315 5.42 51.87 11.52
N PRO A 316 5.10 51.86 12.82
CA PRO A 316 5.46 50.74 13.68
C PRO A 316 4.81 49.47 13.12
N THR A 317 5.59 48.39 13.03
CA THR A 317 5.05 47.07 12.65
C THR A 317 3.93 46.67 13.60
N CYS A 318 2.81 46.23 13.04
CA CYS A 318 1.62 45.85 13.78
C CYS A 318 1.57 44.33 14.01
N VAL A 319 0.68 43.88 14.89
CA VAL A 319 0.44 42.44 15.13
C VAL A 319 -0.56 41.94 14.09
N PRO A 320 -0.28 40.87 13.32
CA PRO A 320 -1.19 40.36 12.31
C PRO A 320 -2.61 40.16 12.84
N GLY A 321 -3.61 40.71 12.15
CA GLY A 321 -5.01 40.72 12.58
C GLY A 321 -5.41 41.87 13.52
N SER A 322 -4.49 42.74 13.97
CA SER A 322 -4.87 43.97 14.69
C SER A 322 -5.47 45.02 13.75
N ALA A 323 -6.35 45.88 14.27
CA ALA A 323 -6.83 47.04 13.51
C ALA A 323 -5.70 48.05 13.23
N CYS A 324 -5.80 48.74 12.10
CA CYS A 324 -5.01 49.88 11.67
C CYS A 324 -5.82 51.18 11.84
N GLU A 325 -5.22 52.34 11.50
CA GLU A 325 -5.98 53.59 11.37
C GLU A 325 -6.84 53.55 10.09
N ASP A 326 -8.12 53.92 10.18
CA ASP A 326 -9.07 54.03 9.06
C ASP A 326 -8.53 54.96 7.94
N ASP A 327 -8.39 54.46 6.71
CA ASP A 327 -7.98 55.28 5.55
C ASP A 327 -9.13 55.91 4.75
N GLY A 328 -10.37 55.51 5.02
CA GLY A 328 -11.58 56.00 4.37
C GLY A 328 -11.92 55.37 3.01
N ASP A 329 -11.24 54.31 2.56
CA ASP A 329 -11.56 53.60 1.31
C ASP A 329 -12.33 52.28 1.58
N GLU A 330 -13.59 52.21 1.13
CA GLU A 330 -14.42 51.00 1.23
C GLU A 330 -13.87 49.80 0.42
N CYS A 331 -12.84 50.01 -0.42
CA CYS A 331 -12.14 48.96 -1.16
C CYS A 331 -10.85 48.45 -0.49
N THR A 332 -10.36 49.04 0.60
CA THR A 332 -9.17 48.54 1.34
C THR A 332 -9.57 47.84 2.64
N SER A 333 -8.59 47.30 3.36
CA SER A 333 -8.79 46.70 4.68
C SER A 333 -7.84 47.30 5.71
N ASP A 334 -8.42 47.93 6.74
CA ASP A 334 -7.75 48.45 7.93
C ASP A 334 -7.30 47.33 8.90
N THR A 335 -6.91 46.17 8.38
CA THR A 335 -6.41 45.04 9.18
C THR A 335 -4.94 44.83 8.90
N CYS A 336 -4.15 44.73 9.97
CA CYS A 336 -2.73 44.42 9.91
C CYS A 336 -2.52 43.08 9.20
N LYS A 337 -1.82 43.11 8.06
CA LYS A 337 -1.43 41.93 7.31
C LYS A 337 -0.05 41.47 7.80
N GLY A 338 0.10 40.18 8.10
CA GLY A 338 1.39 39.60 8.48
C GLY A 338 2.31 39.37 7.28
N PHE A 339 3.63 39.49 7.50
CA PHE A 339 4.64 39.14 6.52
C PHE A 339 4.78 37.62 6.41
N LEU A 340 4.90 37.08 5.18
CA LEU A 340 5.09 35.65 4.96
C LEU A 340 6.46 35.12 5.43
N ASN A 341 7.46 36.01 5.51
CA ASN A 341 8.83 35.67 5.89
C ASN A 341 9.21 36.13 7.32
N GLN A 342 8.26 36.63 8.13
CA GLN A 342 8.51 37.04 9.51
C GLN A 342 7.33 36.71 10.44
N ASP A 343 7.54 35.79 11.39
CA ASP A 343 6.54 35.40 12.39
C ASP A 343 6.05 36.57 13.24
N THR A 344 4.73 36.63 13.49
CA THR A 344 4.05 37.57 14.40
C THR A 344 4.18 39.07 14.07
N VAL A 345 4.80 39.45 12.95
CA VAL A 345 5.06 40.83 12.55
C VAL A 345 4.32 41.16 11.25
N GLY A 346 3.76 42.35 11.16
CA GLY A 346 2.99 42.79 9.99
C GLY A 346 2.98 44.30 9.77
N VAL A 347 2.22 44.70 8.76
CA VAL A 347 2.07 46.10 8.32
C VAL A 347 0.62 46.37 7.90
N CYS A 348 0.19 47.62 8.01
CA CYS A 348 -1.10 48.13 7.52
C CYS A 348 -1.10 48.23 5.99
N ALA A 349 -1.05 47.08 5.31
CA ALA A 349 -0.84 46.95 3.86
C ALA A 349 -2.05 47.34 2.97
N ARG A 350 -3.11 47.93 3.55
CA ARG A 350 -4.35 48.35 2.86
C ARG A 350 -4.90 47.32 1.88
N SER A 351 -4.92 46.05 2.30
CA SER A 351 -5.26 44.91 1.43
C SER A 351 -6.63 45.11 0.77
N THR A 352 -6.69 45.06 -0.55
CA THR A 352 -7.93 45.23 -1.32
C THR A 352 -8.96 44.19 -0.89
N VAL A 353 -10.17 44.60 -0.52
CA VAL A 353 -11.22 43.66 -0.07
C VAL A 353 -11.83 42.88 -1.24
N ARG A 354 -12.33 41.69 -0.94
CA ARG A 354 -12.85 40.68 -1.90
C ARG A 354 -13.78 41.27 -2.98
N ASN A 355 -14.65 42.21 -2.62
CA ASN A 355 -15.62 42.84 -3.54
C ASN A 355 -15.04 43.92 -4.47
N CYS A 356 -13.77 44.31 -4.29
CA CYS A 356 -13.04 45.23 -5.18
C CYS A 356 -11.89 44.56 -5.94
N LEU A 357 -11.68 43.25 -5.74
CA LEU A 357 -10.80 42.43 -6.55
C LEU A 357 -11.55 41.80 -7.72
N GLU A 358 -10.83 41.49 -8.79
CA GLU A 358 -11.36 40.88 -10.01
C GLU A 358 -10.72 39.48 -10.25
N PRO A 359 -11.33 38.56 -11.03
CA PRO A 359 -12.70 38.58 -11.50
C PRO A 359 -13.71 38.53 -10.34
N VAL A 360 -14.68 39.45 -10.34
CA VAL A 360 -15.82 39.39 -9.42
C VAL A 360 -16.73 38.26 -9.87
N CYS A 361 -16.82 37.18 -9.10
CA CYS A 361 -17.71 36.07 -9.43
C CYS A 361 -19.19 36.50 -9.39
N SER A 362 -20.05 35.71 -10.00
CA SER A 362 -21.50 35.85 -9.90
C SER A 362 -22.18 34.49 -9.76
N PRO A 363 -23.43 34.41 -9.25
CA PRO A 363 -24.20 33.16 -9.26
C PRO A 363 -24.42 32.53 -10.64
N ALA A 364 -24.11 33.24 -11.73
CA ALA A 364 -24.17 32.73 -13.11
C ALA A 364 -22.78 32.37 -13.68
N THR A 365 -21.70 32.57 -12.92
CA THR A 365 -20.32 32.32 -13.36
C THR A 365 -19.45 31.54 -12.36
N VAL A 366 -20.00 31.14 -11.19
CA VAL A 366 -19.32 30.29 -10.18
C VAL A 366 -18.54 29.14 -10.82
N GLU A 367 -19.19 28.33 -11.68
CA GLU A 367 -18.62 27.15 -12.34
C GLU A 367 -17.35 27.43 -13.18
N LYS A 368 -17.10 28.69 -13.56
CA LYS A 368 -15.97 29.12 -14.37
C LYS A 368 -14.96 29.97 -13.58
N ASP A 369 -15.46 30.89 -12.78
CA ASP A 369 -14.61 31.85 -12.06
C ASP A 369 -14.04 31.24 -10.78
N CYS A 370 -14.72 30.23 -10.21
CA CYS A 370 -14.37 29.55 -8.96
C CYS A 370 -14.09 28.05 -9.20
N PRO A 371 -12.86 27.66 -9.55
CA PRO A 371 -12.50 26.24 -9.72
C PRO A 371 -12.72 25.48 -8.41
N ASN A 372 -13.46 24.38 -8.48
CA ASN A 372 -13.80 23.53 -7.33
C ASN A 372 -13.44 22.08 -7.64
N THR A 373 -12.22 21.74 -7.27
CA THR A 373 -11.59 20.43 -7.53
C THR A 373 -11.79 19.47 -6.36
N ASP A 374 -12.01 20.00 -5.16
CA ASP A 374 -12.51 19.26 -4.00
C ASP A 374 -13.96 18.76 -4.25
N ARG A 375 -14.10 17.45 -4.48
CA ARG A 375 -15.39 16.75 -4.64
C ARG A 375 -16.24 16.79 -3.36
N CYS A 376 -15.65 17.08 -2.20
CA CYS A 376 -16.33 17.32 -0.95
C CYS A 376 -16.73 18.80 -0.73
N ALA A 377 -16.31 19.75 -1.55
CA ALA A 377 -16.73 21.14 -1.42
C ALA A 377 -17.93 21.49 -2.32
N THR A 378 -18.81 22.36 -1.81
CA THR A 378 -19.81 23.06 -2.64
C THR A 378 -19.46 24.54 -2.73
N VAL A 379 -19.15 25.00 -3.93
CA VAL A 379 -18.71 26.38 -4.18
C VAL A 379 -19.88 27.32 -4.47
N LYS A 380 -19.81 28.54 -3.92
CA LYS A 380 -20.79 29.63 -4.06
C LYS A 380 -20.05 30.93 -4.30
N CYS A 381 -20.74 31.92 -4.87
CA CYS A 381 -20.23 33.29 -4.93
C CYS A 381 -20.81 34.12 -3.78
N VAL A 382 -19.95 34.61 -2.88
CA VAL A 382 -20.33 35.43 -1.72
C VAL A 382 -19.54 36.73 -1.75
N GLN A 383 -20.28 37.85 -1.84
CA GLN A 383 -19.71 39.21 -1.95
C GLN A 383 -18.70 39.37 -3.10
N GLY A 384 -18.87 38.62 -4.20
CA GLY A 384 -18.01 38.72 -5.38
C GLY A 384 -16.77 37.84 -5.37
N GLY A 385 -16.51 37.11 -4.28
CA GLY A 385 -15.45 36.09 -4.24
C GLY A 385 -15.99 34.68 -4.00
N CYS A 386 -15.15 33.71 -4.32
CA CYS A 386 -15.47 32.29 -4.25
C CYS A 386 -15.47 31.80 -2.79
N ASP A 387 -16.50 31.08 -2.41
CA ASP A 387 -16.78 30.63 -1.03
C ASP A 387 -17.08 29.13 -1.06
N TYR A 388 -16.37 28.33 -0.26
CA TYR A 388 -16.37 26.87 -0.36
C TYR A 388 -16.93 26.26 0.92
N ASP A 389 -18.18 25.81 0.87
CA ASP A 389 -18.80 25.03 1.94
C ASP A 389 -18.33 23.57 1.80
N VAL A 390 -17.29 23.19 2.53
CA VAL A 390 -16.85 21.79 2.66
C VAL A 390 -17.94 20.97 3.33
N LEU A 391 -18.40 19.93 2.66
CA LEU A 391 -19.44 19.02 3.13
C LEU A 391 -18.93 18.21 4.33
N PRO A 392 -19.82 17.87 5.30
CA PRO A 392 -19.51 16.90 6.33
C PRO A 392 -19.03 15.55 5.74
N PRO A 393 -18.11 14.82 6.39
CA PRO A 393 -17.59 13.55 5.87
C PRO A 393 -18.63 12.43 5.66
N ASP A 394 -19.82 12.56 6.27
CA ASP A 394 -21.01 11.70 6.06
C ASP A 394 -21.86 12.10 4.84
N GLN A 395 -21.54 13.23 4.20
CA GLN A 395 -22.26 13.82 3.07
C GLN A 395 -21.40 13.96 1.82
N CYS A 396 -20.08 13.84 1.94
CA CYS A 396 -19.20 13.68 0.79
C CYS A 396 -19.14 12.21 0.35
N CYS A 397 -19.67 11.93 -0.85
CA CYS A 397 -19.59 10.62 -1.49
C CYS A 397 -18.38 10.56 -2.43
N LEU A 398 -17.25 10.09 -1.90
CA LEU A 398 -16.06 9.74 -2.67
C LEU A 398 -16.13 8.28 -3.10
N VAL A 399 -15.64 8.01 -4.31
CA VAL A 399 -15.40 6.68 -4.84
C VAL A 399 -13.97 6.69 -5.38
N ASP A 400 -13.08 6.02 -4.66
CA ASP A 400 -11.64 6.09 -4.86
C ASP A 400 -11.07 4.68 -5.08
N GLU A 401 -9.92 4.61 -5.73
CA GLU A 401 -9.25 3.36 -6.09
C GLU A 401 -8.11 3.11 -5.08
N VAL A 402 -8.16 1.97 -4.39
CA VAL A 402 -7.27 1.64 -3.25
C VAL A 402 -6.14 0.71 -3.70
N PHE A 403 -6.45 -0.16 -4.65
CA PHE A 403 -5.53 -1.08 -5.31
C PHE A 403 -6.10 -1.36 -6.71
N VAL A 404 -5.26 -1.40 -7.73
CA VAL A 404 -5.63 -1.66 -9.13
C VAL A 404 -4.52 -2.49 -9.77
N GLU A 405 -4.89 -3.48 -10.57
CA GLU A 405 -4.00 -4.31 -11.37
C GLU A 405 -4.77 -4.78 -12.62
N ASP A 406 -4.28 -4.40 -13.80
CA ASP A 406 -4.77 -4.86 -15.11
C ASP A 406 -3.79 -5.84 -15.80
N PHE A 407 -2.63 -6.11 -15.18
CA PHE A 407 -1.58 -6.97 -15.70
C PHE A 407 -1.00 -6.54 -17.07
N GLU A 408 -1.29 -5.35 -17.59
CA GLU A 408 -0.88 -4.93 -18.95
C GLU A 408 0.64 -4.70 -19.09
N GLU A 409 1.38 -4.60 -17.98
CA GLU A 409 2.85 -4.69 -17.98
C GLU A 409 3.36 -6.05 -18.51
N GLY A 410 2.51 -7.08 -18.55
CA GLY A 410 2.89 -8.45 -18.91
C GLY A 410 3.71 -9.15 -17.82
N SER A 411 3.62 -8.68 -16.57
CA SER A 411 4.48 -9.04 -15.43
C SER A 411 3.63 -9.21 -14.16
N LEU A 412 4.12 -9.99 -13.18
CA LEU A 412 3.45 -10.12 -11.87
C LEU A 412 3.81 -8.99 -10.88
N GLY A 413 4.66 -8.04 -11.27
CA GLY A 413 5.09 -6.93 -10.41
C GLY A 413 5.62 -7.41 -9.06
N GLU A 414 4.98 -6.95 -7.98
CA GLU A 414 5.28 -7.35 -6.60
C GLU A 414 4.43 -8.54 -6.08
N TRP A 415 3.47 -9.08 -6.85
CA TRP A 415 2.63 -10.20 -6.40
C TRP A 415 3.46 -11.47 -6.12
N HIS A 416 3.08 -12.20 -5.07
CA HIS A 416 3.81 -13.36 -4.58
C HIS A 416 3.10 -14.67 -4.96
N ALA A 417 3.65 -15.38 -5.94
CA ALA A 417 3.10 -16.65 -6.44
C ALA A 417 3.83 -17.90 -5.90
N LEU A 418 3.07 -18.85 -5.35
CA LEU A 418 3.54 -20.17 -4.93
C LEU A 418 2.93 -21.26 -5.82
N SER A 419 3.74 -22.26 -6.18
CA SER A 419 3.32 -23.41 -7.00
C SER A 419 3.63 -24.72 -6.29
N TYR A 420 2.66 -25.64 -6.27
CA TYR A 420 2.85 -26.95 -5.66
C TYR A 420 4.07 -27.68 -6.27
N LEU A 421 4.93 -28.23 -5.40
CA LEU A 421 6.21 -28.87 -5.75
C LEU A 421 7.15 -28.03 -6.64
N ASN A 422 6.96 -26.71 -6.70
CA ASN A 422 7.61 -25.80 -7.65
C ASN A 422 7.34 -26.15 -9.13
N ASN A 423 6.10 -26.52 -9.46
CA ASN A 423 5.68 -26.82 -10.84
C ASN A 423 5.95 -25.63 -11.77
N GLN A 424 6.83 -25.83 -12.76
CA GLN A 424 7.28 -24.76 -13.65
C GLN A 424 6.29 -24.44 -14.77
N ASN A 425 5.35 -25.36 -15.06
CA ASN A 425 4.40 -25.26 -16.15
C ASN A 425 3.02 -24.79 -15.67
N VAL A 426 2.43 -25.51 -14.70
CA VAL A 426 1.10 -25.25 -14.13
C VAL A 426 1.25 -24.43 -12.85
N LYS A 427 0.99 -23.13 -12.95
CA LYS A 427 1.18 -22.13 -11.89
C LYS A 427 0.43 -20.84 -12.25
N TRP A 428 0.34 -19.92 -11.29
CA TRP A 428 -0.02 -18.52 -11.53
C TRP A 428 1.09 -17.80 -12.33
N GLN A 429 0.69 -17.10 -13.40
CA GLN A 429 1.57 -16.32 -14.29
C GLN A 429 0.74 -15.40 -15.20
N VAL A 430 1.29 -14.26 -15.64
CA VAL A 430 0.63 -13.40 -16.64
C VAL A 430 0.72 -14.02 -18.04
N THR A 431 -0.32 -13.87 -18.85
CA THR A 431 -0.37 -14.39 -20.23
C THR A 431 -1.28 -13.55 -21.13
N SER A 432 -1.02 -13.57 -22.45
CA SER A 432 -1.88 -12.98 -23.48
C SER A 432 -2.72 -14.02 -24.24
N ASN A 433 -2.93 -15.21 -23.65
CA ASN A 433 -3.79 -16.25 -24.22
C ASN A 433 -5.28 -15.84 -24.25
N ARG A 434 -5.70 -15.01 -23.29
CA ARG A 434 -7.06 -14.52 -23.03
C ARG A 434 -6.97 -13.37 -22.02
N ALA A 435 -7.73 -12.30 -22.25
CA ALA A 435 -7.96 -11.19 -21.33
C ALA A 435 -9.41 -10.70 -21.51
N ALA A 436 -9.95 -9.96 -20.54
CA ALA A 436 -11.27 -9.36 -20.54
C ALA A 436 -11.22 -7.92 -21.07
N THR A 437 -10.22 -7.14 -20.65
CA THR A 437 -9.80 -5.91 -21.32
C THR A 437 -8.40 -6.10 -21.92
N GLY A 438 -7.63 -5.02 -22.11
CA GLY A 438 -6.21 -5.04 -22.48
C GLY A 438 -5.74 -6.09 -23.52
N THR A 439 -4.69 -6.80 -23.13
CA THR A 439 -3.85 -7.73 -23.89
C THR A 439 -3.48 -8.96 -23.06
N TYR A 440 -3.31 -8.76 -21.75
CA TYR A 440 -2.81 -9.70 -20.76
C TYR A 440 -3.84 -9.95 -19.65
N ALA A 441 -3.67 -11.05 -18.92
CA ALA A 441 -4.39 -11.33 -17.68
C ALA A 441 -3.54 -12.26 -16.80
N LEU A 442 -3.84 -12.29 -15.49
CA LEU A 442 -3.33 -13.30 -14.58
C LEU A 442 -3.97 -14.66 -14.89
N TYR A 443 -3.17 -15.71 -15.01
CA TYR A 443 -3.63 -17.04 -15.41
C TYR A 443 -3.07 -18.13 -14.50
N TYR A 444 -3.94 -19.06 -14.07
CA TYR A 444 -3.53 -20.33 -13.49
C TYR A 444 -3.66 -21.45 -14.53
N GLY A 445 -2.51 -22.03 -14.89
CA GLY A 445 -2.44 -23.18 -15.79
C GLY A 445 -1.12 -23.22 -16.55
N ASN A 446 -1.06 -24.03 -17.60
CA ASN A 446 0.06 -24.22 -18.52
C ASN A 446 -0.18 -23.45 -19.82
N VAL A 447 0.44 -22.28 -19.94
CA VAL A 447 0.28 -21.34 -21.08
C VAL A 447 0.47 -21.99 -22.46
N ALA A 448 1.34 -23.00 -22.57
CA ALA A 448 1.65 -23.66 -23.83
C ALA A 448 0.66 -24.78 -24.21
N ALA A 449 0.00 -25.40 -23.23
CA ALA A 449 -1.04 -26.41 -23.45
C ALA A 449 -2.45 -25.82 -23.45
N ARG A 450 -2.66 -24.67 -22.78
CA ARG A 450 -3.97 -24.08 -22.43
C ARG A 450 -4.84 -25.03 -21.61
N ASN A 451 -4.23 -25.64 -20.59
CA ASN A 451 -4.90 -26.44 -19.58
C ASN A 451 -4.15 -26.37 -18.24
N TYR A 452 -4.68 -26.96 -17.16
CA TYR A 452 -3.99 -27.07 -15.87
C TYR A 452 -3.49 -28.49 -15.56
N ALA A 453 -3.55 -29.41 -16.53
CA ALA A 453 -3.04 -30.78 -16.44
C ALA A 453 -1.55 -30.85 -16.03
N SER A 454 -1.32 -31.40 -14.84
CA SER A 454 -0.01 -31.56 -14.19
C SER A 454 0.78 -32.80 -14.62
N GLY A 455 0.09 -33.82 -15.16
CA GLY A 455 0.66 -35.13 -15.51
C GLY A 455 0.43 -36.22 -14.45
N HIS A 456 -0.81 -36.40 -14.00
CA HIS A 456 -1.25 -37.43 -13.03
C HIS A 456 -0.77 -37.23 -11.57
N ILE A 457 -0.85 -35.98 -11.11
CA ILE A 457 -0.77 -35.59 -9.68
C ILE A 457 -1.77 -34.46 -9.40
N MET A 458 -2.37 -34.42 -8.21
CA MET A 458 -3.06 -33.20 -7.75
C MET A 458 -2.08 -32.02 -7.73
N ASN A 459 -2.57 -30.82 -8.04
CA ASN A 459 -1.76 -29.62 -8.12
C ASN A 459 -2.53 -28.44 -7.51
N PHE A 460 -1.82 -27.50 -6.90
CA PHE A 460 -2.41 -26.25 -6.46
C PHE A 460 -1.43 -25.09 -6.67
N GLY A 461 -1.92 -23.87 -6.56
CA GLY A 461 -1.08 -22.70 -6.42
C GLY A 461 -1.81 -21.55 -5.77
N GLU A 462 -1.04 -20.74 -5.09
CA GLU A 462 -1.45 -19.52 -4.39
C GLU A 462 -0.83 -18.33 -5.13
N ILE A 463 -1.55 -17.22 -5.23
CA ILE A 463 -0.95 -15.93 -5.51
C ILE A 463 -1.56 -14.88 -4.58
N THR A 464 -0.68 -14.10 -3.95
CA THR A 464 -1.05 -13.10 -2.95
C THR A 464 -0.59 -11.71 -3.43
N THR A 465 -1.46 -10.70 -3.29
CA THR A 465 -1.14 -9.30 -3.61
C THR A 465 -0.02 -8.76 -2.71
N PRO A 466 0.57 -7.60 -3.04
CA PRO A 466 1.23 -6.77 -2.04
C PRO A 466 0.30 -6.40 -0.86
N ASP A 467 0.89 -6.01 0.26
CA ASP A 467 0.20 -5.41 1.41
C ASP A 467 -0.34 -4.02 1.03
N PHE A 468 -1.66 -3.81 1.08
CA PHE A 468 -2.30 -2.50 0.92
C PHE A 468 -3.17 -2.15 2.13
N LYS A 469 -3.41 -0.84 2.35
CA LYS A 469 -4.02 -0.33 3.58
C LYS A 469 -5.43 0.22 3.33
N LEU A 470 -6.39 -0.25 4.12
CA LEU A 470 -7.74 0.30 4.15
C LEU A 470 -7.80 1.44 5.22
N ASP A 471 -8.36 2.61 4.89
CA ASP A 471 -8.70 3.63 5.89
C ASP A 471 -9.81 3.07 6.81
N SER A 472 -9.80 3.49 8.07
CA SER A 472 -10.90 3.35 9.04
C SER A 472 -12.28 3.79 8.53
N ARG A 473 -12.33 4.69 7.53
CA ARG A 473 -13.54 5.27 6.92
C ARG A 473 -13.84 4.62 5.57
N GLY A 474 -15.11 4.68 5.19
CA GLY A 474 -15.64 4.11 3.94
C GLY A 474 -16.11 2.67 4.03
N ASN A 475 -16.66 2.21 2.92
CA ASN A 475 -16.98 0.82 2.59
C ASN A 475 -15.99 0.36 1.52
N TYR A 476 -15.63 -0.92 1.53
CA TYR A 476 -14.58 -1.45 0.64
C TYR A 476 -15.13 -2.58 -0.20
N PHE A 477 -14.79 -2.57 -1.49
CA PHE A 477 -15.33 -3.51 -2.46
C PHE A 477 -14.24 -3.93 -3.44
N LEU A 478 -13.91 -5.22 -3.42
CA LEU A 478 -13.08 -5.91 -4.39
C LEU A 478 -13.96 -6.27 -5.59
N SER A 479 -13.48 -6.00 -6.80
CA SER A 479 -14.08 -6.45 -8.06
C SER A 479 -13.01 -6.93 -9.02
N PHE A 480 -13.32 -7.95 -9.82
CA PHE A 480 -12.44 -8.43 -10.89
C PHE A 480 -13.27 -9.22 -11.93
N LYS A 481 -12.71 -9.40 -13.13
CA LYS A 481 -13.23 -10.31 -14.15
C LYS A 481 -12.67 -11.70 -13.90
N LEU A 482 -13.54 -12.70 -13.82
CA LEU A 482 -13.16 -14.11 -13.77
C LEU A 482 -13.54 -14.81 -15.07
N PHE A 483 -12.60 -15.53 -15.66
CA PHE A 483 -12.90 -16.65 -16.54
C PHE A 483 -12.45 -17.94 -15.83
N LEU A 484 -13.33 -18.92 -15.75
CA LEU A 484 -13.06 -20.21 -15.12
C LEU A 484 -13.58 -21.32 -16.04
N SER A 485 -12.69 -22.20 -16.47
CA SER A 485 -13.02 -23.38 -17.29
C SER A 485 -12.44 -24.62 -16.61
N THR A 486 -13.31 -25.54 -16.19
CA THR A 486 -13.00 -26.71 -15.35
C THR A 486 -13.84 -27.93 -15.76
N GLU A 487 -13.72 -29.06 -15.05
CA GLU A 487 -14.63 -30.22 -15.24
C GLU A 487 -16.12 -29.86 -15.18
N PHE A 488 -16.46 -28.77 -14.48
CA PHE A 488 -17.83 -28.28 -14.36
C PHE A 488 -18.37 -27.57 -15.62
N ASP A 489 -17.55 -27.33 -16.66
CA ASP A 489 -17.99 -26.82 -17.97
C ASP A 489 -19.01 -27.77 -18.66
N ASP A 490 -18.90 -29.08 -18.40
CA ASP A 490 -19.80 -30.13 -18.94
C ASP A 490 -20.95 -30.50 -17.98
N VAL A 491 -21.12 -29.78 -16.86
CA VAL A 491 -22.14 -30.04 -15.82
C VAL A 491 -23.27 -29.01 -15.89
N ASP A 492 -24.53 -29.46 -15.82
CA ASP A 492 -25.68 -28.54 -15.71
C ASP A 492 -25.66 -27.86 -14.32
N THR A 493 -25.83 -26.53 -14.28
CA THR A 493 -25.72 -25.77 -13.03
C THR A 493 -26.76 -26.14 -11.98
N THR A 494 -27.84 -26.83 -12.37
CA THR A 494 -28.84 -27.38 -11.42
C THR A 494 -28.45 -28.73 -10.81
N ASP A 495 -27.47 -29.42 -11.39
CA ASP A 495 -26.87 -30.67 -10.89
C ASP A 495 -25.49 -30.45 -10.24
N TYR A 496 -24.94 -29.22 -10.25
CA TYR A 496 -23.62 -28.89 -9.68
C TYR A 496 -23.49 -29.27 -8.20
N GLN A 497 -22.53 -30.15 -7.89
CA GLN A 497 -22.13 -30.52 -6.52
C GLN A 497 -20.60 -30.60 -6.49
N ASN A 498 -19.97 -29.87 -5.58
CA ASN A 498 -18.53 -29.97 -5.33
C ASN A 498 -18.24 -29.95 -3.80
N PRO A 499 -18.56 -31.04 -3.09
CA PRO A 499 -18.44 -31.12 -1.62
C PRO A 499 -16.99 -31.38 -1.14
N PHE A 500 -16.02 -31.52 -2.05
CA PHE A 500 -14.63 -31.88 -1.74
C PHE A 500 -13.60 -30.85 -2.21
N GLY A 501 -14.01 -29.81 -2.93
CA GLY A 501 -13.11 -28.78 -3.46
C GLY A 501 -12.19 -29.28 -4.59
N THR A 502 -12.71 -30.07 -5.54
CA THR A 502 -12.00 -30.29 -6.82
C THR A 502 -12.07 -29.01 -7.68
N ASP A 503 -11.03 -28.70 -8.44
CA ASP A 503 -10.92 -27.50 -9.28
C ASP A 503 -11.46 -26.21 -8.63
N PHE A 504 -11.11 -26.04 -7.34
CA PHE A 504 -11.68 -25.04 -6.46
C PHE A 504 -10.84 -23.76 -6.50
N LEU A 505 -11.49 -22.63 -6.78
CA LEU A 505 -10.91 -21.30 -6.69
C LEU A 505 -11.47 -20.65 -5.42
N GLU A 506 -10.61 -20.22 -4.52
CA GLU A 506 -10.97 -19.57 -3.26
C GLU A 506 -10.17 -18.26 -3.07
N ILE A 507 -10.80 -17.31 -2.40
CA ILE A 507 -10.22 -15.98 -2.11
C ILE A 507 -10.28 -15.72 -0.62
N HIS A 508 -9.16 -15.29 -0.07
CA HIS A 508 -8.96 -14.98 1.33
C HIS A 508 -8.45 -13.54 1.52
N VAL A 509 -8.79 -12.94 2.65
CA VAL A 509 -8.07 -11.78 3.18
C VAL A 509 -6.98 -12.29 4.12
N VAL A 510 -5.77 -11.74 3.97
CA VAL A 510 -4.63 -12.03 4.84
C VAL A 510 -4.18 -10.73 5.50
N GLU A 511 -4.21 -10.66 6.83
CA GLU A 511 -3.49 -9.63 7.57
C GLU A 511 -2.03 -10.06 7.74
N ASP A 512 -1.09 -9.13 7.60
CA ASP A 512 0.34 -9.37 7.84
C ASP A 512 0.96 -10.50 6.98
N ALA A 513 0.62 -10.53 5.68
CA ALA A 513 1.11 -11.55 4.75
C ALA A 513 2.64 -11.69 4.73
N GLY A 514 3.13 -12.94 4.75
CA GLY A 514 4.54 -13.30 4.74
C GLY A 514 5.29 -13.11 6.07
N LYS A 515 4.60 -12.74 7.16
CA LYS A 515 5.22 -12.40 8.46
C LYS A 515 4.91 -13.46 9.53
N GLU A 516 5.66 -13.45 10.65
CA GLU A 516 5.37 -14.32 11.81
C GLU A 516 4.00 -14.01 12.47
N THR A 517 3.37 -12.89 12.11
CA THR A 517 2.05 -12.44 12.57
C THR A 517 0.92 -12.66 11.54
N GLU A 518 1.16 -13.40 10.46
CA GLU A 518 0.17 -13.65 9.41
C GLU A 518 -1.15 -14.21 9.98
N VAL A 519 -2.28 -13.57 9.64
CA VAL A 519 -3.63 -14.04 9.95
C VAL A 519 -4.44 -14.12 8.66
N GLU A 520 -4.56 -15.33 8.14
CA GLU A 520 -5.51 -15.67 7.08
C GLU A 520 -6.93 -15.78 7.66
N HIS A 521 -7.89 -15.13 6.99
CA HIS A 521 -9.31 -15.19 7.32
C HIS A 521 -10.02 -16.34 6.59
N PRO A 522 -11.24 -16.73 7.02
CA PRO A 522 -12.09 -17.64 6.25
C PRO A 522 -12.29 -17.17 4.80
N ILE A 523 -12.72 -18.10 3.94
CA ILE A 523 -13.00 -17.85 2.53
C ILE A 523 -14.01 -16.71 2.41
N ILE A 524 -13.64 -15.63 1.71
CA ILE A 524 -14.54 -14.48 1.46
C ILE A 524 -15.31 -14.61 0.14
N TRP A 525 -14.82 -15.46 -0.79
CA TRP A 525 -15.48 -15.81 -2.05
C TRP A 525 -14.91 -17.11 -2.62
N SER A 526 -15.72 -17.93 -3.33
CA SER A 526 -15.23 -19.15 -4.00
C SER A 526 -15.98 -19.51 -5.29
N SER A 527 -15.40 -20.42 -6.10
CA SER A 527 -15.99 -20.87 -7.37
C SER A 527 -17.36 -21.55 -7.23
N HIS A 528 -17.79 -21.95 -6.03
CA HIS A 528 -19.17 -22.39 -5.79
C HIS A 528 -20.21 -21.34 -6.19
N TYR A 529 -19.91 -20.04 -6.06
CA TYR A 529 -20.82 -18.96 -6.45
C TYR A 529 -21.11 -18.98 -7.96
N VAL A 530 -20.10 -19.30 -8.78
CA VAL A 530 -20.25 -19.46 -10.24
C VAL A 530 -20.57 -20.90 -10.68
N HIS A 531 -20.67 -21.86 -9.75
CA HIS A 531 -20.86 -23.30 -10.03
C HIS A 531 -19.64 -23.98 -10.69
N GLY A 532 -18.43 -23.58 -10.29
CA GLY A 532 -17.17 -24.17 -10.77
C GLY A 532 -16.71 -23.72 -12.15
N THR A 533 -17.56 -23.01 -12.91
CA THR A 533 -17.30 -22.57 -14.30
C THR A 533 -17.89 -21.19 -14.56
N THR A 534 -17.37 -20.44 -15.53
CA THR A 534 -18.03 -19.25 -16.09
C THR A 534 -18.61 -19.48 -17.50
N GLY A 535 -18.76 -20.75 -17.91
CA GLY A 535 -19.43 -21.13 -19.16
C GLY A 535 -18.72 -20.64 -20.42
N GLY A 536 -17.40 -20.47 -20.37
CA GLY A 536 -16.60 -19.98 -21.49
C GLY A 536 -16.65 -18.46 -21.74
N ALA A 537 -17.20 -17.68 -20.81
CA ALA A 537 -17.20 -16.21 -20.83
C ALA A 537 -16.48 -15.64 -19.59
N PHE A 538 -16.18 -14.33 -19.59
CA PHE A 538 -15.81 -13.63 -18.36
C PHE A 538 -17.07 -13.25 -17.56
N ALA A 539 -17.01 -13.38 -16.24
CA ALA A 539 -18.01 -12.97 -15.28
C ALA A 539 -17.46 -11.84 -14.39
N ASP A 540 -18.30 -10.86 -14.06
CA ASP A 540 -18.01 -9.81 -13.08
C ASP A 540 -18.18 -10.36 -11.65
N ILE A 541 -17.08 -10.50 -10.92
CA ILE A 541 -17.07 -10.93 -9.51
C ILE A 541 -16.99 -9.70 -8.61
N GLY A 542 -17.64 -9.73 -7.44
CA GLY A 542 -17.49 -8.67 -6.44
C GLY A 542 -17.64 -9.13 -4.99
N VAL A 543 -16.71 -8.70 -4.14
CA VAL A 543 -16.59 -9.11 -2.73
C VAL A 543 -16.52 -7.90 -1.81
N ASP A 544 -17.30 -7.94 -0.73
CA ASP A 544 -17.40 -6.86 0.26
C ASP A 544 -16.30 -6.96 1.32
N LEU A 545 -15.32 -6.06 1.27
CA LEU A 545 -14.19 -6.00 2.20
C LEU A 545 -14.43 -5.02 3.37
N THR A 546 -15.65 -4.50 3.55
CA THR A 546 -15.95 -3.40 4.49
C THR A 546 -15.64 -3.72 5.96
N GLU A 547 -15.60 -5.00 6.35
CA GLU A 547 -15.23 -5.39 7.72
C GLU A 547 -13.73 -5.26 8.03
N PHE A 548 -12.87 -5.25 7.00
CA PHE A 548 -11.42 -5.16 7.15
C PHE A 548 -10.89 -3.72 7.25
N LYS A 549 -11.78 -2.72 7.22
CA LYS A 549 -11.41 -1.29 7.23
C LYS A 549 -10.52 -0.91 8.43
N GLY A 550 -9.52 -0.07 8.16
CA GLY A 550 -8.50 0.34 9.14
C GLY A 550 -7.33 -0.63 9.31
N LYS A 551 -7.34 -1.79 8.62
CA LYS A 551 -6.24 -2.76 8.59
C LYS A 551 -5.31 -2.57 7.38
N THR A 552 -4.14 -3.18 7.44
CA THR A 552 -3.33 -3.51 6.26
C THR A 552 -3.59 -4.97 5.91
N ILE A 553 -3.88 -5.25 4.65
CA ILE A 553 -4.25 -6.57 4.15
C ILE A 553 -3.58 -6.87 2.81
N ALA A 554 -3.46 -8.15 2.49
CA ALA A 554 -3.31 -8.65 1.14
C ALA A 554 -4.52 -9.52 0.76
N ILE A 555 -4.78 -9.69 -0.54
CA ILE A 555 -5.73 -10.67 -1.05
C ILE A 555 -4.95 -11.89 -1.53
N ARG A 556 -5.29 -13.05 -0.97
CA ARG A 556 -4.73 -14.35 -1.34
C ARG A 556 -5.74 -15.09 -2.21
N ILE A 557 -5.31 -15.49 -3.40
CA ILE A 557 -6.11 -16.21 -4.40
C ILE A 557 -5.50 -17.61 -4.56
N MET A 558 -6.30 -18.65 -4.33
CA MET A 558 -5.83 -20.04 -4.36
C MET A 558 -6.66 -20.85 -5.35
N PHE A 559 -5.99 -21.63 -6.19
CA PHE A 559 -6.62 -22.66 -7.01
C PHE A 559 -6.04 -24.02 -6.69
N ASN A 560 -6.90 -24.99 -6.41
CA ASN A 560 -6.56 -26.34 -5.99
C ASN A 560 -7.38 -27.36 -6.79
N THR A 561 -6.72 -28.29 -7.49
CA THR A 561 -7.41 -29.29 -8.32
C THR A 561 -8.09 -30.38 -7.49
N GLY A 562 -7.67 -30.58 -6.23
CA GLY A 562 -8.16 -31.64 -5.34
C GLY A 562 -7.65 -33.04 -5.73
N ASP A 563 -7.78 -33.42 -7.00
CA ASP A 563 -7.22 -34.66 -7.56
C ASP A 563 -6.53 -34.46 -8.93
N ASP A 564 -6.27 -35.54 -9.66
CA ASP A 564 -5.53 -35.57 -10.94
C ASP A 564 -6.37 -35.95 -12.18
N GLN A 565 -7.69 -36.08 -12.04
CA GLN A 565 -8.63 -36.45 -13.11
C GLN A 565 -9.06 -35.22 -13.93
N ASP A 566 -9.41 -35.42 -15.19
CA ASP A 566 -10.09 -34.47 -16.10
C ASP A 566 -9.58 -33.01 -16.21
N ASN A 567 -8.39 -32.69 -15.67
CA ASN A 567 -7.67 -31.40 -15.66
C ASN A 567 -7.29 -30.80 -17.07
N ASP A 568 -7.93 -31.23 -18.18
CA ASP A 568 -7.63 -30.80 -19.56
C ASP A 568 -8.40 -29.53 -19.99
N PHE A 569 -9.22 -28.96 -19.10
CA PHE A 569 -9.93 -27.68 -19.29
C PHE A 569 -9.00 -26.47 -19.10
N GLU A 570 -9.42 -25.26 -19.50
CA GLU A 570 -8.47 -24.17 -19.72
C GLU A 570 -7.84 -23.61 -18.43
N GLY A 571 -8.56 -23.63 -17.31
CA GLY A 571 -8.14 -23.11 -16.01
C GLY A 571 -8.72 -21.74 -15.68
N VAL A 572 -8.00 -21.00 -14.84
CA VAL A 572 -8.44 -19.72 -14.26
C VAL A 572 -7.77 -18.54 -14.96
N TYR A 573 -8.53 -17.52 -15.39
CA TYR A 573 -7.99 -16.20 -15.72
C TYR A 573 -8.67 -15.12 -14.87
N ILE A 574 -7.89 -14.17 -14.36
CA ILE A 574 -8.32 -13.02 -13.56
C ILE A 574 -7.78 -11.74 -14.20
N ASP A 575 -8.65 -10.73 -14.34
CA ASP A 575 -8.39 -9.46 -15.03
C ASP A 575 -9.23 -8.31 -14.41
N ASP A 576 -8.97 -7.05 -14.76
CA ASP A 576 -9.52 -5.82 -14.15
C ASP A 576 -9.53 -5.86 -12.60
N PHE A 577 -8.46 -6.35 -11.95
CA PHE A 577 -8.46 -6.61 -10.51
C PHE A 577 -8.35 -5.33 -9.70
N LYS A 578 -9.35 -5.06 -8.84
CA LYS A 578 -9.53 -3.72 -8.26
C LYS A 578 -10.17 -3.73 -6.89
N VAL A 579 -9.60 -2.97 -5.95
CA VAL A 579 -10.26 -2.63 -4.67
C VAL A 579 -10.66 -1.15 -4.69
N THR A 580 -11.93 -0.89 -4.46
CA THR A 580 -12.49 0.47 -4.35
C THR A 580 -12.90 0.80 -2.92
N ARG A 581 -12.86 2.10 -2.60
CA ARG A 581 -13.42 2.71 -1.39
C ARG A 581 -14.60 3.57 -1.80
N ASP A 582 -15.78 3.31 -1.24
CA ASP A 582 -16.97 4.16 -1.40
C ASP A 582 -17.43 4.66 -0.03
N THR A 583 -17.46 5.98 0.18
CA THR A 583 -17.80 6.57 1.49
C THR A 583 -19.30 6.52 1.82
N CYS A 584 -20.17 6.34 0.82
CA CYS A 584 -21.62 6.43 0.96
C CYS A 584 -22.37 5.10 0.76
N VAL A 585 -21.86 4.21 -0.11
CA VAL A 585 -22.56 3.00 -0.56
C VAL A 585 -21.73 1.75 -0.28
N ARG A 586 -22.29 0.83 0.51
CA ARG A 586 -21.71 -0.51 0.71
C ARG A 586 -22.12 -1.43 -0.45
N ARG A 587 -21.14 -1.91 -1.20
CA ARG A 587 -21.29 -2.82 -2.35
C ARG A 587 -20.94 -4.25 -1.96
N ASN A 588 -21.59 -5.23 -2.59
CA ASN A 588 -21.47 -6.65 -2.25
C ASN A 588 -21.80 -7.63 -3.38
N CYS A 589 -21.70 -7.22 -4.65
CA CYS A 589 -21.74 -8.12 -5.81
C CYS A 589 -21.13 -7.48 -7.06
N GLY A 590 -20.47 -8.29 -7.89
CA GLY A 590 -20.19 -7.99 -9.29
C GLY A 590 -21.35 -8.45 -10.19
N GLY A 591 -21.88 -9.65 -9.92
CA GLY A 591 -22.95 -10.25 -10.71
C GLY A 591 -24.08 -10.88 -9.90
N ASP A 592 -25.12 -11.36 -10.59
CA ASP A 592 -26.28 -12.05 -9.97
C ASP A 592 -25.89 -13.32 -9.19
N HIS A 593 -24.75 -13.91 -9.54
CA HIS A 593 -24.20 -15.13 -8.93
C HIS A 593 -23.63 -14.87 -7.52
N ASP A 594 -22.99 -13.74 -7.27
CA ASP A 594 -22.50 -13.34 -5.93
C ASP A 594 -23.68 -13.20 -4.93
N CYS A 595 -24.83 -12.76 -5.43
CA CYS A 595 -26.07 -12.69 -4.67
C CYS A 595 -26.75 -14.05 -4.44
N LEU A 596 -26.21 -15.12 -5.04
CA LEU A 596 -26.72 -16.49 -5.05
C LEU A 596 -28.16 -16.55 -5.58
N ILE A 597 -28.44 -15.88 -6.70
CA ILE A 597 -29.78 -15.80 -7.30
C ILE A 597 -30.05 -17.03 -8.17
N ASP A 598 -30.90 -17.90 -7.66
CA ASP A 598 -31.15 -19.24 -8.20
C ASP A 598 -32.55 -19.42 -8.83
N GLY A 599 -33.49 -18.50 -8.59
CA GLY A 599 -34.87 -18.61 -9.10
C GLY A 599 -35.78 -19.57 -8.31
N VAL A 600 -35.28 -20.21 -7.26
CA VAL A 600 -35.96 -21.21 -6.41
C VAL A 600 -36.03 -20.72 -4.96
N CYS A 601 -34.88 -20.62 -4.30
CA CYS A 601 -34.70 -20.16 -2.93
C CYS A 601 -34.48 -18.64 -2.84
N ARG A 602 -33.81 -18.02 -3.83
CA ARG A 602 -33.60 -16.57 -3.94
C ARG A 602 -34.00 -16.02 -5.31
N LYS A 603 -34.62 -14.83 -5.34
CA LYS A 603 -34.98 -14.09 -6.56
C LYS A 603 -34.56 -12.63 -6.42
N GLY A 604 -33.92 -12.07 -7.44
CA GLY A 604 -33.42 -10.71 -7.38
C GLY A 604 -32.62 -10.32 -8.60
N ARG A 605 -31.71 -9.36 -8.41
CA ARG A 605 -30.52 -9.10 -9.24
C ARG A 605 -29.44 -8.44 -8.40
N CYS A 606 -28.19 -8.51 -8.82
CA CYS A 606 -27.20 -7.49 -8.49
C CYS A 606 -27.62 -6.18 -9.19
N ALA A 607 -27.70 -5.09 -8.44
CA ALA A 607 -28.09 -3.77 -8.95
C ALA A 607 -27.11 -2.73 -8.41
N ASP A 608 -26.37 -2.06 -9.29
CA ASP A 608 -25.41 -1.01 -8.92
C ASP A 608 -24.40 -1.52 -7.87
N ASN A 609 -23.96 -2.79 -8.05
CA ASN A 609 -23.12 -3.59 -7.15
C ASN A 609 -23.71 -3.87 -5.74
N ILE A 610 -25.03 -3.85 -5.60
CA ILE A 610 -25.76 -4.22 -4.38
C ILE A 610 -26.74 -5.37 -4.66
N CYS A 611 -26.73 -6.41 -3.82
CA CYS A 611 -27.67 -7.53 -3.93
C CYS A 611 -29.11 -7.14 -3.59
N SER A 612 -29.95 -6.98 -4.61
CA SER A 612 -31.39 -6.73 -4.48
C SER A 612 -32.17 -8.05 -4.51
N VAL A 613 -32.12 -8.81 -3.40
CA VAL A 613 -32.67 -10.17 -3.30
C VAL A 613 -33.88 -10.31 -2.39
N THR A 614 -34.81 -11.18 -2.79
CA THR A 614 -35.95 -11.67 -2.01
C THR A 614 -35.77 -13.18 -1.80
N VAL A 615 -35.84 -13.64 -0.55
CA VAL A 615 -35.84 -15.07 -0.22
C VAL A 615 -37.25 -15.63 -0.41
N VAL A 616 -37.37 -16.76 -1.10
CA VAL A 616 -38.64 -17.37 -1.57
C VAL A 616 -38.83 -18.78 -1.03
N GLY A 617 -37.74 -19.48 -0.72
CA GLY A 617 -37.77 -20.77 -0.04
C GLY A 617 -38.09 -20.68 1.45
N THR A 618 -38.01 -21.81 2.15
CA THR A 618 -38.02 -21.90 3.62
C THR A 618 -36.59 -22.05 4.16
N PRO A 619 -35.98 -21.00 4.75
CA PRO A 619 -34.66 -21.11 5.37
C PRO A 619 -34.74 -21.86 6.73
N PRO A 620 -33.64 -22.45 7.20
CA PRO A 620 -32.32 -22.47 6.54
C PRO A 620 -32.23 -23.48 5.39
N ASP A 621 -33.09 -24.50 5.35
CA ASP A 621 -32.98 -25.70 4.51
C ASP A 621 -33.28 -25.49 3.00
N CYS A 622 -32.96 -24.34 2.38
CA CYS A 622 -33.20 -24.07 0.96
C CYS A 622 -31.96 -23.54 0.23
N CYS A 623 -31.52 -24.29 -0.78
CA CYS A 623 -30.35 -24.01 -1.59
C CYS A 623 -30.54 -24.31 -3.10
N ALA A 624 -29.54 -23.97 -3.90
CA ALA A 624 -29.34 -24.36 -5.29
C ALA A 624 -27.88 -24.77 -5.59
N ASN A 625 -26.91 -24.28 -4.81
CA ASN A 625 -25.51 -24.72 -4.88
C ASN A 625 -24.90 -24.85 -3.47
N VAL A 626 -23.66 -25.37 -3.40
CA VAL A 626 -22.95 -25.68 -2.13
C VAL A 626 -22.70 -24.44 -1.26
N ALA A 627 -22.40 -23.27 -1.85
CA ALA A 627 -22.15 -22.03 -1.08
C ALA A 627 -23.36 -21.51 -0.28
N GLN A 628 -24.57 -21.96 -0.58
CA GLN A 628 -25.76 -21.66 0.24
C GLN A 628 -25.91 -22.61 1.44
N CYS A 629 -25.07 -23.65 1.54
CA CYS A 629 -25.07 -24.67 2.59
C CYS A 629 -23.77 -24.71 3.41
N ASP A 630 -22.80 -23.83 3.16
CA ASP A 630 -21.57 -23.70 3.94
C ASP A 630 -21.90 -23.36 5.40
N ASP A 631 -21.54 -24.25 6.34
CA ASP A 631 -21.67 -24.03 7.78
C ASP A 631 -20.38 -23.54 8.47
N ASN A 632 -19.31 -23.39 7.69
CA ASN A 632 -17.96 -22.98 8.09
C ASN A 632 -17.30 -23.89 9.16
N ASP A 633 -17.78 -25.14 9.34
CA ASP A 633 -17.03 -26.18 10.04
C ASP A 633 -16.20 -26.99 9.03
N LYS A 634 -14.87 -26.87 9.11
CA LYS A 634 -13.94 -27.59 8.23
C LYS A 634 -13.94 -29.11 8.44
N CYS A 635 -14.76 -29.63 9.37
CA CYS A 635 -14.98 -31.05 9.58
C CYS A 635 -16.27 -31.60 8.96
N THR A 636 -17.05 -30.77 8.27
CA THR A 636 -18.19 -31.15 7.43
C THR A 636 -17.86 -31.00 5.94
N ALA A 637 -18.57 -31.75 5.11
CA ALA A 637 -18.68 -31.54 3.68
C ALA A 637 -20.14 -31.24 3.35
N ASP A 638 -20.37 -30.17 2.60
CA ASP A 638 -21.70 -29.60 2.38
C ASP A 638 -22.27 -29.93 1.00
N TYR A 639 -23.56 -30.27 0.99
CA TYR A 639 -24.27 -30.73 -0.20
C TYR A 639 -25.59 -29.99 -0.34
N CYS A 640 -25.87 -29.49 -1.54
CA CYS A 640 -27.20 -28.97 -1.88
C CYS A 640 -27.97 -29.98 -2.73
N ARG A 641 -28.78 -30.85 -2.12
CA ARG A 641 -29.47 -31.94 -2.83
C ARG A 641 -30.99 -31.73 -2.80
N ASN A 642 -31.62 -31.69 -3.98
CA ASN A 642 -33.05 -31.40 -4.15
C ASN A 642 -33.51 -30.07 -3.49
N HIS A 643 -32.65 -29.04 -3.57
CA HIS A 643 -32.83 -27.76 -2.87
C HIS A 643 -32.86 -27.84 -1.33
N GLN A 644 -32.20 -28.85 -0.73
CA GLN A 644 -32.01 -28.95 0.72
C GLN A 644 -30.52 -29.10 1.06
N CYS A 645 -30.09 -28.44 2.13
CA CYS A 645 -28.72 -28.56 2.64
C CYS A 645 -28.53 -29.84 3.47
N PHE A 646 -27.36 -30.45 3.32
CA PHE A 646 -26.89 -31.55 4.13
C PHE A 646 -25.41 -31.32 4.46
N HIS A 647 -25.04 -31.54 5.71
CA HIS A 647 -23.68 -31.43 6.23
C HIS A 647 -23.24 -32.82 6.68
N GLU A 648 -22.30 -33.47 5.98
CA GLU A 648 -21.82 -34.81 6.32
C GLU A 648 -20.37 -34.76 6.84
N PHE A 649 -20.12 -35.33 8.02
CA PHE A 649 -18.80 -35.26 8.67
C PHE A 649 -17.70 -36.00 7.87
N ILE A 650 -16.56 -35.35 7.68
CA ILE A 650 -15.39 -35.87 6.94
C ILE A 650 -14.18 -36.13 7.85
N GLU A 651 -13.48 -37.24 7.63
CA GLU A 651 -12.22 -37.54 8.30
C GLU A 651 -11.02 -36.93 7.53
N GLN A 652 -10.46 -35.83 8.04
CA GLN A 652 -9.28 -35.18 7.47
C GLN A 652 -8.30 -34.68 8.56
N PRO A 653 -7.09 -34.17 8.26
CA PRO A 653 -6.19 -33.65 9.28
C PRO A 653 -6.84 -32.55 10.13
N GLY A 654 -6.93 -32.76 11.45
CA GLY A 654 -7.69 -31.91 12.38
C GLY A 654 -9.13 -32.37 12.66
N CYS A 655 -9.73 -33.16 11.76
CA CYS A 655 -11.11 -33.63 11.83
C CYS A 655 -11.18 -35.15 12.01
N CYS A 656 -11.41 -35.61 13.25
CA CYS A 656 -11.30 -37.02 13.61
C CYS A 656 -12.26 -37.42 14.73
N VAL A 657 -12.94 -38.56 14.57
CA VAL A 657 -13.82 -39.15 15.62
C VAL A 657 -13.11 -40.33 16.31
N PRO A 658 -12.89 -40.29 17.65
CA PRO A 658 -12.28 -41.39 18.39
C PRO A 658 -13.12 -42.67 18.33
N THR A 659 -12.72 -43.60 17.46
CA THR A 659 -13.49 -44.80 17.13
C THR A 659 -12.90 -46.05 17.78
N ALA A 660 -13.71 -46.81 18.51
CA ALA A 660 -13.32 -48.11 19.05
C ALA A 660 -13.29 -49.19 17.94
N LEU A 661 -12.13 -49.80 17.73
CA LEU A 661 -11.95 -50.92 16.79
C LEU A 661 -12.28 -52.27 17.44
N LYS A 662 -12.05 -52.39 18.75
CA LYS A 662 -12.39 -53.57 19.54
C LYS A 662 -12.59 -53.22 21.01
N GLU A 663 -13.67 -53.72 21.59
CA GLU A 663 -13.95 -53.69 23.03
C GLU A 663 -14.19 -55.12 23.53
N ILE A 664 -13.73 -55.42 24.75
CA ILE A 664 -13.96 -56.68 25.46
C ILE A 664 -14.09 -56.40 26.97
N ASN A 665 -15.31 -56.49 27.49
CA ASN A 665 -15.68 -56.32 28.90
C ASN A 665 -16.18 -57.63 29.56
N PHE A 666 -16.05 -58.77 28.86
CA PHE A 666 -16.37 -60.13 29.35
C PHE A 666 -17.79 -60.35 29.92
N ASP A 667 -18.73 -59.42 29.74
CA ASP A 667 -20.10 -59.50 30.29
C ASP A 667 -21.08 -60.32 29.45
N GLY A 668 -20.89 -60.38 28.13
CA GLY A 668 -21.89 -60.91 27.19
C GLY A 668 -22.21 -62.41 27.33
N ASP A 669 -23.21 -62.88 26.59
CA ASP A 669 -23.69 -64.27 26.61
C ASP A 669 -22.62 -65.31 26.21
N ASN A 670 -21.67 -64.90 25.34
CA ASN A 670 -20.48 -65.67 25.01
C ASN A 670 -19.23 -64.80 25.24
N PRO A 671 -18.73 -64.70 26.47
CA PRO A 671 -17.79 -63.65 26.87
C PRO A 671 -16.35 -63.88 26.40
N LEU A 672 -16.05 -65.07 25.86
CA LEU A 672 -14.77 -65.42 25.22
C LEU A 672 -14.92 -65.62 23.69
N ALA A 673 -15.98 -65.06 23.09
CA ALA A 673 -16.27 -65.25 21.66
C ALA A 673 -15.12 -64.83 20.73
N GLY A 674 -14.60 -65.80 19.98
CA GLY A 674 -13.48 -65.61 19.06
C GLY A 674 -12.09 -65.56 19.72
N GLY A 675 -12.01 -65.63 21.05
CA GLY A 675 -10.75 -65.83 21.77
C GLY A 675 -10.38 -67.30 21.95
N GLU A 676 -9.13 -67.56 22.35
CA GLU A 676 -8.59 -68.91 22.58
C GLU A 676 -7.91 -68.98 23.95
N VAL A 677 -8.32 -69.92 24.78
CA VAL A 677 -7.63 -70.27 26.03
C VAL A 677 -6.69 -71.44 25.77
N VAL A 678 -5.41 -71.26 26.11
CA VAL A 678 -4.36 -72.28 26.04
C VAL A 678 -3.87 -72.58 27.45
N GLU A 679 -4.23 -73.74 27.99
CA GLU A 679 -3.71 -74.26 29.25
C GLU A 679 -2.30 -74.83 29.00
N LEU A 680 -1.29 -74.32 29.71
CA LEU A 680 0.13 -74.70 29.55
C LEU A 680 0.80 -75.13 30.87
N GLY A 681 0.05 -75.10 31.98
CA GLY A 681 0.53 -75.48 33.30
C GLY A 681 0.81 -76.98 33.43
N THR A 682 1.59 -77.34 34.44
CA THR A 682 1.83 -78.73 34.85
C THR A 682 1.39 -78.88 36.30
N PRO A 683 0.14 -79.32 36.55
CA PRO A 683 -0.38 -79.49 37.90
C PRO A 683 0.40 -80.52 38.72
N GLY A 684 0.46 -80.29 40.02
CA GLY A 684 1.08 -81.17 41.00
C GLY A 684 0.29 -82.44 41.28
N ALA A 685 0.88 -83.29 42.14
CA ALA A 685 0.27 -84.54 42.57
C ALA A 685 -1.01 -84.30 43.42
N GLY A 686 -2.17 -84.27 42.75
CA GLY A 686 -3.48 -83.98 43.36
C GLY A 686 -3.93 -82.52 43.24
N GLY A 687 -3.25 -81.70 42.44
CA GLY A 687 -3.61 -80.30 42.21
C GLY A 687 -4.83 -80.08 41.31
N VAL A 688 -5.41 -78.88 41.40
CA VAL A 688 -6.55 -78.41 40.59
C VAL A 688 -6.05 -77.69 39.32
N SER A 689 -6.78 -77.73 38.20
CA SER A 689 -6.32 -77.02 36.98
C SER A 689 -6.47 -75.50 37.13
N THR A 690 -5.48 -74.77 36.62
CA THR A 690 -5.42 -73.30 36.58
C THR A 690 -5.42 -72.81 35.14
N LYS A 691 -6.31 -71.88 34.82
CA LYS A 691 -6.54 -71.42 33.44
C LYS A 691 -7.12 -70.02 33.37
N TRP A 692 -7.09 -69.47 32.16
CA TRP A 692 -7.90 -68.30 31.81
C TRP A 692 -9.37 -68.71 31.67
N GLN A 693 -10.25 -67.98 32.33
CA GLN A 693 -11.70 -68.22 32.40
C GLN A 693 -12.41 -66.90 32.73
N VAL A 694 -13.75 -66.85 32.72
CA VAL A 694 -14.49 -65.64 33.09
C VAL A 694 -15.03 -65.78 34.52
N SER A 695 -14.79 -64.77 35.35
CA SER A 695 -15.18 -64.76 36.77
C SER A 695 -16.00 -63.51 37.12
N GLY A 696 -16.98 -63.69 38.02
CA GLY A 696 -17.70 -62.61 38.68
C GLY A 696 -17.17 -62.30 40.09
N GLN A 697 -16.05 -62.89 40.51
CA GLN A 697 -15.43 -62.63 41.83
C GLN A 697 -14.85 -61.22 41.90
N ARG A 698 -14.27 -60.74 40.80
CA ARG A 698 -13.80 -59.36 40.60
C ARG A 698 -14.09 -58.94 39.17
N TYR A 699 -14.36 -57.66 39.00
CA TYR A 699 -14.52 -56.95 37.73
C TYR A 699 -14.25 -55.46 37.97
N HIS A 700 -13.90 -54.72 36.93
CA HIS A 700 -13.68 -53.27 36.96
C HIS A 700 -14.93 -52.54 36.49
N SER A 701 -15.50 -52.97 35.36
CA SER A 701 -16.81 -52.54 34.87
C SER A 701 -17.81 -53.70 34.89
N GLY A 702 -19.08 -53.42 34.63
CA GLY A 702 -20.03 -54.51 34.37
C GLY A 702 -20.31 -55.47 35.53
N THR A 703 -20.19 -56.78 35.26
CA THR A 703 -20.45 -57.88 36.21
C THR A 703 -19.43 -59.03 36.19
N LYS A 704 -18.49 -59.05 35.24
CA LYS A 704 -17.55 -60.15 34.99
C LYS A 704 -16.22 -59.61 34.48
N SER A 705 -15.14 -60.34 34.69
CA SER A 705 -13.85 -60.09 34.04
C SER A 705 -13.16 -61.39 33.62
N LEU A 706 -12.11 -61.29 32.81
CA LEU A 706 -11.22 -62.41 32.50
C LEU A 706 -10.31 -62.67 33.70
N TYR A 707 -10.21 -63.92 34.14
CA TYR A 707 -9.50 -64.35 35.34
C TYR A 707 -8.55 -65.50 35.03
N PHE A 708 -7.31 -65.46 35.53
CA PHE A 708 -6.39 -66.60 35.57
C PHE A 708 -6.33 -67.21 36.97
N GLY A 709 -6.80 -68.45 37.11
CA GLY A 709 -6.75 -69.21 38.35
C GLY A 709 -7.54 -70.51 38.30
N ASN A 710 -7.85 -71.07 39.47
CA ASN A 710 -8.57 -72.32 39.69
C ASN A 710 -10.04 -72.08 40.13
N VAL A 711 -10.70 -73.09 40.72
CA VAL A 711 -12.09 -73.00 41.22
C VAL A 711 -12.19 -72.56 42.69
N ASP A 712 -11.09 -72.66 43.44
CA ASP A 712 -11.00 -72.29 44.85
C ASP A 712 -10.66 -70.80 45.03
N GLY A 713 -10.34 -70.10 43.94
CA GLY A 713 -10.04 -68.67 43.90
C GLY A 713 -8.56 -68.33 44.08
N THR A 714 -7.65 -69.25 43.73
CA THR A 714 -6.20 -68.99 43.69
C THR A 714 -5.60 -69.38 42.34
N TYR A 715 -4.31 -69.08 42.11
CA TYR A 715 -3.56 -69.63 40.97
C TYR A 715 -2.67 -70.81 41.35
N ASN A 716 -2.91 -71.46 42.49
CA ASN A 716 -2.20 -72.68 42.89
C ASN A 716 -2.74 -73.91 42.14
N ASN A 717 -1.85 -74.66 41.46
CA ASN A 717 -2.17 -75.98 40.90
C ASN A 717 -1.30 -77.12 41.49
N GLY A 718 -0.59 -76.86 42.60
CA GLY A 718 0.38 -77.77 43.22
C GLY A 718 1.67 -78.00 42.43
N GLY A 719 1.86 -77.26 41.35
CA GLY A 719 2.98 -77.34 40.41
C GLY A 719 3.15 -75.99 39.70
N ILE A 720 3.49 -76.00 38.41
CA ILE A 720 3.67 -74.76 37.63
C ILE A 720 2.33 -74.35 37.00
N SER A 721 1.85 -73.16 37.34
CA SER A 721 0.62 -72.56 36.80
C SER A 721 0.93 -71.66 35.62
N LYS A 722 0.44 -72.05 34.42
CA LYS A 722 0.78 -71.36 33.18
C LYS A 722 -0.36 -71.41 32.16
N GLY A 723 -0.56 -70.32 31.43
CA GLY A 723 -1.54 -70.28 30.34
C GLY A 723 -1.60 -68.97 29.59
N VAL A 724 -2.22 -69.00 28.41
CA VAL A 724 -2.41 -67.85 27.53
C VAL A 724 -3.88 -67.69 27.17
N TYR A 725 -4.42 -66.48 27.26
CA TYR A 725 -5.64 -66.10 26.56
C TYR A 725 -5.29 -65.22 25.37
N LYS A 726 -5.69 -65.65 24.17
CA LYS A 726 -5.58 -64.87 22.94
C LYS A 726 -6.94 -64.22 22.69
N THR A 727 -6.99 -62.91 22.46
CA THR A 727 -8.23 -62.27 21.99
C THR A 727 -8.56 -62.72 20.57
N ALA A 728 -9.82 -62.52 20.17
CA ALA A 728 -10.14 -62.40 18.76
C ALA A 728 -9.24 -61.36 18.08
N THR A 729 -8.93 -61.57 16.80
CA THR A 729 -8.11 -60.64 16.02
C THR A 729 -8.84 -59.33 15.72
N VAL A 730 -8.08 -58.24 15.61
CA VAL A 730 -8.56 -56.92 15.16
C VAL A 730 -7.63 -56.41 14.05
N ALA A 731 -8.22 -55.85 12.99
CA ALA A 731 -7.48 -55.20 11.92
C ALA A 731 -7.16 -53.75 12.34
N ILE A 732 -5.90 -53.34 12.22
CA ILE A 732 -5.48 -51.95 12.43
C ILE A 732 -5.41 -51.27 11.06
N PRO A 733 -6.19 -50.20 10.81
CA PRO A 733 -6.17 -49.46 9.54
C PRO A 733 -4.78 -48.95 9.16
N ALA A 734 -4.59 -48.63 7.87
CA ALA A 734 -3.33 -48.08 7.37
C ALA A 734 -3.08 -46.60 7.79
N TYR A 735 -4.16 -45.85 8.06
CA TYR A 735 -4.16 -44.42 8.32
C TYR A 735 -4.85 -44.09 9.66
N GLY A 736 -4.53 -42.92 10.24
CA GLY A 736 -4.88 -42.59 11.63
C GLY A 736 -3.90 -43.19 12.66
N ASP A 737 -3.98 -42.77 13.91
CA ASP A 737 -3.18 -43.30 15.02
C ASP A 737 -4.01 -44.24 15.90
N PHE A 738 -3.36 -45.21 16.55
CA PHE A 738 -4.05 -46.29 17.27
C PHE A 738 -3.37 -46.64 18.59
N ALA A 739 -4.18 -47.05 19.58
CA ALA A 739 -3.68 -47.54 20.85
C ALA A 739 -4.54 -48.67 21.46
N ALA A 740 -3.89 -49.48 22.30
CA ALA A 740 -4.53 -50.45 23.18
C ALA A 740 -4.49 -49.96 24.65
N SER A 741 -5.54 -50.30 25.42
CA SER A 741 -5.58 -50.17 26.87
C SER A 741 -6.41 -51.29 27.49
N PHE A 742 -6.18 -51.61 28.77
CA PHE A 742 -6.98 -52.57 29.53
C PHE A 742 -6.93 -52.27 31.03
N SER A 743 -7.95 -52.69 31.76
CA SER A 743 -7.96 -52.70 33.23
C SER A 743 -7.36 -54.02 33.73
N TYR A 744 -6.58 -53.98 34.81
CA TYR A 744 -5.96 -55.17 35.41
C TYR A 744 -5.94 -55.13 36.95
N TRP A 745 -5.91 -56.30 37.56
CA TRP A 745 -5.81 -56.51 39.01
C TRP A 745 -4.88 -57.71 39.27
N LEU A 746 -3.94 -57.57 40.20
CA LEU A 746 -2.93 -58.60 40.51
C LEU A 746 -2.95 -58.99 41.98
N ASP A 747 -2.95 -60.29 42.26
CA ASP A 747 -2.57 -60.87 43.55
C ASP A 747 -1.70 -62.10 43.30
N VAL A 748 -0.41 -61.82 43.11
CA VAL A 748 0.64 -62.77 42.75
C VAL A 748 1.92 -62.42 43.51
N GLU A 749 2.96 -63.25 43.45
CA GLU A 749 4.24 -62.96 44.09
C GLU A 749 4.84 -61.65 43.56
N ALA A 750 5.25 -60.78 44.48
CA ALA A 750 5.85 -59.48 44.17
C ALA A 750 7.27 -59.56 43.57
N VAL A 751 7.88 -60.75 43.54
CA VAL A 751 9.28 -60.93 43.10
C VAL A 751 9.39 -60.91 41.58
N ALA A 752 10.38 -60.15 41.09
CA ALA A 752 10.70 -60.07 39.68
C ALA A 752 11.37 -61.38 39.21
N GLY A 753 10.88 -61.96 38.10
CA GLY A 753 11.32 -63.28 37.63
C GLY A 753 10.51 -64.45 38.19
N ARG A 754 9.42 -64.17 38.89
CA ARG A 754 8.34 -65.09 39.29
C ARG A 754 7.01 -64.57 38.74
N ASP A 755 5.95 -65.38 38.71
CA ASP A 755 4.59 -65.00 38.34
C ASP A 755 4.50 -64.02 37.16
N LEU A 756 5.04 -64.46 36.03
CA LEU A 756 5.30 -63.65 34.85
C LEU A 756 4.01 -63.39 34.06
N PHE A 757 3.18 -62.49 34.58
CA PHE A 757 2.12 -61.87 33.79
C PHE A 757 2.71 -60.89 32.76
N ASN A 758 2.42 -61.10 31.48
CA ASN A 758 2.80 -60.21 30.38
C ASN A 758 1.64 -60.07 29.38
N VAL A 759 1.52 -58.90 28.75
CA VAL A 759 0.60 -58.68 27.62
C VAL A 759 1.38 -58.36 26.37
N GLU A 760 1.04 -59.05 25.29
CA GLU A 760 1.76 -59.04 24.02
C GLU A 760 0.80 -58.76 22.86
N VAL A 761 1.22 -57.89 21.93
CA VAL A 761 0.57 -57.74 20.62
C VAL A 761 1.22 -58.74 19.67
N VAL A 762 0.41 -59.56 19.01
CA VAL A 762 0.89 -60.65 18.15
C VAL A 762 0.43 -60.42 16.71
N VAL A 763 1.39 -60.54 15.77
CA VAL A 763 1.16 -60.42 14.33
C VAL A 763 1.85 -61.59 13.64
N ASP A 764 1.12 -62.34 12.81
CA ASP A 764 1.63 -63.52 12.08
C ASP A 764 2.37 -64.55 12.99
N GLY A 765 1.91 -64.66 14.24
CA GLY A 765 2.52 -65.53 15.26
C GLY A 765 3.75 -64.96 15.98
N THR A 766 4.20 -63.75 15.63
CA THR A 766 5.33 -63.06 16.27
C THR A 766 4.83 -62.14 17.40
N PRO A 767 5.21 -62.38 18.67
CA PRO A 767 4.80 -61.53 19.79
C PRO A 767 5.71 -60.32 19.98
N THR A 768 5.11 -59.18 20.33
CA THR A 768 5.78 -57.98 20.83
C THR A 768 5.13 -57.57 22.14
N LYS A 769 5.90 -57.59 23.23
CA LYS A 769 5.41 -57.25 24.57
C LYS A 769 5.09 -55.75 24.68
N ILE A 770 3.91 -55.45 25.22
CA ILE A 770 3.48 -54.08 25.54
C ILE A 770 3.39 -53.81 27.05
N PHE A 771 3.30 -54.85 27.88
CA PHE A 771 3.22 -54.73 29.35
C PHE A 771 3.82 -55.96 30.04
N SER A 772 4.47 -55.77 31.20
CA SER A 772 4.79 -56.85 32.15
C SER A 772 4.51 -56.46 33.59
N LYS A 773 4.22 -57.44 34.45
CA LYS A 773 4.01 -57.18 35.88
C LYS A 773 5.26 -56.74 36.64
N ASN A 774 6.45 -56.86 36.03
CA ASN A 774 7.70 -56.34 36.61
C ASN A 774 7.79 -54.81 36.48
N ASP A 775 6.97 -54.21 35.61
CA ASP A 775 6.85 -52.75 35.43
C ASP A 775 5.84 -52.15 36.43
N VAL A 776 5.18 -52.99 37.25
CA VAL A 776 4.20 -52.61 38.28
C VAL A 776 4.84 -52.72 39.66
N ILE A 777 4.77 -51.65 40.47
CA ILE A 777 5.24 -51.69 41.85
C ILE A 777 4.27 -52.48 42.74
N ALA A 778 4.80 -53.37 43.59
CA ALA A 778 4.00 -54.31 44.38
C ALA A 778 2.96 -53.68 45.33
N THR A 779 3.12 -52.39 45.68
CA THR A 779 2.13 -51.63 46.47
C THR A 779 0.82 -51.34 45.72
N GLU A 780 0.76 -51.57 44.41
CA GLU A 780 -0.44 -51.42 43.58
C GLU A 780 -1.22 -52.73 43.39
N TYR A 781 -0.70 -53.85 43.91
CA TYR A 781 -1.39 -55.13 43.88
C TYR A 781 -2.66 -55.08 44.75
N LYS A 782 -3.60 -55.97 44.46
CA LYS A 782 -4.95 -56.06 45.03
C LYS A 782 -5.84 -54.83 44.78
N GLN A 783 -5.47 -53.97 43.84
CA GLN A 783 -6.26 -52.83 43.34
C GLN A 783 -6.46 -52.97 41.82
N TRP A 784 -7.57 -52.44 41.29
CA TRP A 784 -7.71 -52.26 39.84
C TRP A 784 -6.86 -51.09 39.39
N ARG A 785 -6.10 -51.28 38.30
CA ARG A 785 -5.28 -50.26 37.65
C ARG A 785 -5.56 -50.32 36.15
N GLN A 786 -5.42 -49.18 35.46
CA GLN A 786 -5.50 -49.13 34.01
C GLN A 786 -4.08 -49.20 33.41
N ALA A 787 -3.91 -49.95 32.33
CA ALA A 787 -2.69 -50.06 31.55
C ALA A 787 -2.88 -49.43 30.17
N GLY A 788 -1.85 -48.71 29.71
CA GLY A 788 -1.86 -47.97 28.43
C GLY A 788 -2.12 -46.47 28.61
N PRO A 789 -2.36 -45.72 27.51
CA PRO A 789 -2.46 -46.21 26.13
C PRO A 789 -1.11 -46.68 25.58
N PHE A 790 -1.08 -47.91 25.05
CA PHE A 790 0.07 -48.47 24.32
C PHE A 790 -0.10 -48.21 22.82
N SER A 791 0.82 -47.49 22.19
CA SER A 791 0.73 -47.20 20.76
C SER A 791 0.79 -48.48 19.92
N LEU A 792 -0.14 -48.58 18.96
CA LEU A 792 -0.20 -49.65 17.95
C LEU A 792 0.29 -49.18 16.58
N ASN A 793 0.92 -48.02 16.49
CA ASN A 793 1.32 -47.40 15.22
C ASN A 793 2.31 -48.23 14.40
N ALA A 794 3.08 -49.13 15.02
CA ALA A 794 3.95 -50.10 14.34
C ALA A 794 3.17 -51.22 13.60
N TYR A 795 1.85 -51.30 13.79
CA TYR A 795 0.97 -52.32 13.25
C TYR A 795 -0.08 -51.79 12.27
N LYS A 796 0.00 -50.51 11.86
CA LYS A 796 -0.89 -49.95 10.82
C LYS A 796 -0.88 -50.83 9.56
N GLY A 797 -2.07 -51.12 9.03
CA GLY A 797 -2.29 -52.02 7.89
C GLY A 797 -2.15 -53.52 8.20
N LYS A 798 -2.06 -53.93 9.48
CA LYS A 798 -1.88 -55.34 9.89
C LYS A 798 -3.05 -55.81 10.77
N THR A 799 -3.26 -57.12 10.78
CA THR A 799 -4.20 -57.79 11.70
C THR A 799 -3.44 -58.29 12.92
N ILE A 800 -3.91 -57.94 14.11
CA ILE A 800 -3.26 -58.26 15.39
C ILE A 800 -4.17 -59.09 16.30
N SER A 801 -3.60 -59.86 17.23
CA SER A 801 -4.28 -60.34 18.44
C SER A 801 -3.56 -59.82 19.69
N ILE A 802 -4.28 -59.66 20.80
CA ILE A 802 -3.69 -59.36 22.11
C ILE A 802 -3.63 -60.66 22.90
N HIS A 803 -2.45 -61.02 23.41
CA HIS A 803 -2.23 -62.21 24.21
C HIS A 803 -1.95 -61.83 25.66
N PHE A 804 -2.78 -62.32 26.57
CA PHE A 804 -2.59 -62.23 28.01
C PHE A 804 -1.93 -63.53 28.47
N THR A 805 -0.70 -63.44 28.97
CA THR A 805 0.14 -64.60 29.30
C THR A 805 0.43 -64.62 30.79
N PHE A 806 0.35 -65.79 31.43
CA PHE A 806 0.77 -66.01 32.82
C PHE A 806 1.64 -67.27 32.92
N ASP A 807 2.65 -67.24 33.79
CA ASP A 807 3.57 -68.33 34.09
C ASP A 807 4.16 -68.16 35.51
N SER A 808 3.83 -69.05 36.45
CA SER A 808 4.34 -68.96 37.82
C SER A 808 5.85 -69.21 37.95
N VAL A 809 6.45 -69.83 36.92
CA VAL A 809 7.86 -70.28 36.87
C VAL A 809 8.18 -71.44 37.82
N ASP A 810 7.67 -71.45 39.06
CA ASP A 810 7.73 -72.62 39.94
C ASP A 810 6.43 -72.83 40.77
N ASP A 811 6.49 -73.71 41.78
CA ASP A 811 5.38 -74.25 42.56
C ASP A 811 5.15 -73.57 43.93
N ASN A 812 5.91 -72.53 44.25
CA ASN A 812 5.92 -71.87 45.57
C ASN A 812 5.05 -70.61 45.60
N ASP A 813 4.56 -70.24 46.78
CA ASP A 813 3.78 -69.01 47.10
C ASP A 813 2.55 -68.69 46.21
N ASN A 814 2.12 -69.64 45.36
CA ASN A 814 0.99 -69.54 44.42
C ASN A 814 -0.43 -69.36 45.03
N ASP A 815 -0.54 -69.10 46.34
CA ASP A 815 -1.81 -69.04 47.10
C ASP A 815 -2.54 -67.68 47.00
N GLY A 816 -1.98 -66.70 46.28
CA GLY A 816 -2.71 -65.47 45.93
C GLY A 816 -3.86 -65.73 44.95
N GLU A 817 -4.75 -64.76 44.75
CA GLU A 817 -5.91 -64.96 43.87
C GLU A 817 -5.55 -65.15 42.39
N GLY A 818 -4.49 -64.49 41.90
CA GLY A 818 -4.04 -64.56 40.50
C GLY A 818 -4.16 -63.22 39.76
N VAL A 819 -4.56 -63.29 38.48
CA VAL A 819 -4.66 -62.13 37.59
C VAL A 819 -6.10 -61.96 37.10
N TYR A 820 -6.63 -60.74 37.17
CA TYR A 820 -7.88 -60.38 36.50
C TYR A 820 -7.64 -59.27 35.47
N ILE A 821 -8.37 -59.30 34.36
CA ILE A 821 -8.26 -58.40 33.20
C ILE A 821 -9.66 -58.02 32.72
N ASP A 822 -9.88 -56.74 32.46
CA ASP A 822 -11.17 -56.17 32.08
C ASP A 822 -11.00 -54.97 31.12
N ASP A 823 -12.09 -54.46 30.56
CA ASP A 823 -12.14 -53.27 29.69
C ASP A 823 -11.05 -53.21 28.61
N VAL A 824 -10.83 -54.32 27.89
CA VAL A 824 -9.81 -54.37 26.83
C VAL A 824 -10.30 -53.58 25.62
N LEU A 825 -9.69 -52.41 25.40
CA LEU A 825 -10.04 -51.45 24.36
C LEU A 825 -8.90 -51.28 23.37
N VAL A 826 -9.20 -51.41 22.08
CA VAL A 826 -8.36 -50.97 20.96
C VAL A 826 -9.12 -49.89 20.22
N LYS A 827 -8.54 -48.69 20.07
CA LYS A 827 -9.20 -47.55 19.43
C LYS A 827 -8.29 -46.73 18.52
N LYS A 828 -8.92 -46.03 17.58
CA LYS A 828 -8.36 -44.85 16.91
C LYS A 828 -8.14 -43.75 17.94
N LEU A 829 -6.99 -43.09 17.86
CA LEU A 829 -6.71 -41.84 18.55
C LEU A 829 -6.89 -40.68 17.56
N CYS A 830 -7.40 -39.57 18.07
CA CYS A 830 -7.38 -38.28 17.41
C CYS A 830 -6.41 -37.41 18.23
N PRO A 831 -5.33 -36.91 17.62
CA PRO A 831 -4.38 -35.99 18.26
C PRO A 831 -5.02 -34.68 18.71
#